data_AF-B3QV76-F1
#
_entry.id   AF-B3QV76-F1
#
_cell.length_a   1.000
_cell.length_b   1.000
_cell.length_c   1.000
_cell.angle_alpha   90.00
_cell.angle_beta   90.00
_cell.angle_gamma   90.00
#
_symmetry.space_group_name_H-M   'P 1'
#
loop_
_entity.id
_entity.type
_entity.pdbx_description
1 polymer ?
#
loop_
_entity_poly.entity_id
_entity_poly.type
_entity_poly.pdbx_seq_one_letter_code
_entity_poly.pdbx_strand_id
1 'polypeptide(L)'
;MKLSFRNRTKRVGLLAMLFFFTLNAKAQLNEPALNRPAVADSLHIITPLQKEQQAHLSLFLKKWAWADSILATMTLEEKVGQMLVASSSSYYQSTDDKSYQELSELVKNDLVGGIMFSRGDVYELAMLANRYQSLAKYPLLISADMEWGVAMRVKRTTEFPNNMGVAATWNPMYAYEMGRAIAEEARALGIHQNYAPAVDLNNNPENPVINTRAFSENVQLTNAMAKAFVMGSQSARVIATAKHFPGHGDTEIDSHRDLPVLPFTRNRLDSLEFRPFKYAITNGVMSVMVGHLALPNLVSSEQVPATLSPGIISRILRKEFAFDGLIVTDAMTMYGIRKNYSVGEAAVKAVLAGNDILLMPPDVAVAHEAIVKAVEKADIPLSHIDESVRRILIVKEWLRLHRSRLVDMNAIASKVGTLPHQMLAQEIADHSITLLRNKGNELPLRVKTTRKRKLLNVMIQNMNSFRVGSTFRRAMKDRFQVDHFRIFPESNTLNYTDVMKAARKASGIVVSCFVEVRSWSKEFGLDAKQTKLLRDLNSIARKRNIPLVVVSFGSPYIIMGHSKVPAYLCAYSSADAAQMSVAKILYGEIEPQGRLPITIPGEFEFGEGMSFRGELPKEFKFVDYEFSPETANGNATTN
;
A
#
# COMPACT_ATOMS: atom_id res chain seq x y z
N MET A 1 9.66 -3.97 72.20
CA MET A 1 10.76 -4.08 73.17
C MET A 1 12.06 -4.30 72.41
N LYS A 2 13.18 -3.68 72.84
CA LYS A 2 14.49 -3.40 72.17
C LYS A 2 14.53 -2.04 71.42
N LEU A 3 14.88 -0.92 72.08
CA LEU A 3 16.22 -0.36 72.45
C LEU A 3 17.02 0.08 71.18
N SER A 4 17.13 1.37 70.80
CA SER A 4 17.83 2.54 71.41
C SER A 4 19.37 2.45 71.31
N PHE A 5 20.20 3.44 70.93
CA PHE A 5 20.14 4.78 70.28
C PHE A 5 21.61 5.28 70.18
N ARG A 6 21.86 6.32 69.36
CA ARG A 6 22.95 7.35 69.36
C ARG A 6 23.89 7.34 68.14
N ASN A 7 23.78 8.32 67.24
CA ASN A 7 24.26 9.74 67.27
C ASN A 7 25.77 9.89 67.00
N ARG A 8 26.13 10.54 65.87
CA ARG A 8 26.67 11.92 65.84
C ARG A 8 26.98 12.40 64.41
N THR A 9 26.67 13.67 64.19
CA THR A 9 26.90 14.49 63.01
C THR A 9 28.28 15.17 63.03
N LYS A 10 28.90 15.37 61.86
CA LYS A 10 29.44 16.63 61.28
C LYS A 10 30.76 16.46 60.49
N ARG A 11 30.69 16.94 59.24
CA ARG A 11 31.70 17.62 58.39
C ARG A 11 32.95 16.84 57.97
N VAL A 12 33.04 16.53 56.67
CA VAL A 12 33.95 17.05 55.60
C VAL A 12 33.39 16.42 54.31
N GLY A 13 32.95 17.09 53.25
CA GLY A 13 33.52 18.23 52.56
C GLY A 13 34.29 17.74 51.32
N LEU A 14 33.66 17.81 50.15
CA LEU A 14 34.36 18.06 48.88
C LEU A 14 35.28 16.94 48.31
N LEU A 15 34.73 15.81 47.81
CA LEU A 15 35.52 14.91 46.94
C LEU A 15 34.74 14.00 45.99
N ALA A 16 33.55 14.40 45.52
CA ALA A 16 32.79 13.63 44.53
C ALA A 16 32.06 14.49 43.48
N MET A 17 32.66 15.63 43.12
CA MET A 17 32.13 16.54 42.08
C MET A 17 33.27 17.15 41.26
N LEU A 18 34.18 16.31 40.75
CA LEU A 18 35.28 16.75 39.88
C LEU A 18 35.87 15.55 39.13
N PHE A 19 35.06 14.86 38.33
CA PHE A 19 35.57 13.89 37.36
C PHE A 19 34.65 13.72 36.15
N PHE A 20 34.09 14.81 35.63
CA PHE A 20 33.43 14.79 34.32
C PHE A 20 33.50 16.16 33.63
N PHE A 21 34.70 16.72 33.51
CA PHE A 21 35.01 17.69 32.44
C PHE A 21 36.51 17.69 32.19
N THR A 22 36.88 17.30 30.96
CA THR A 22 38.11 17.55 30.20
C THR A 22 38.78 16.27 29.68
N LEU A 23 38.27 15.81 28.53
CA LEU A 23 39.13 15.32 27.46
C LEU A 23 38.47 15.70 26.13
N ASN A 24 38.88 16.88 25.66
CA ASN A 24 38.84 17.25 24.26
C ASN A 24 39.65 16.20 23.49
N ALA A 25 38.94 15.26 22.86
CA ALA A 25 39.45 14.54 21.71
C ALA A 25 38.38 14.67 20.63
N LYS A 26 38.75 15.35 19.54
CA LYS A 26 38.02 15.39 18.28
C LYS A 26 37.81 13.95 17.79
N ALA A 27 36.74 13.31 18.22
CA ALA A 27 36.18 12.18 17.51
C ALA A 27 35.28 12.77 16.43
N GLN A 28 35.83 12.90 15.22
CA GLN A 28 34.99 12.90 14.01
C GLN A 28 34.12 11.65 14.12
N LEU A 29 32.83 11.86 14.42
CA LEU A 29 31.81 10.89 14.07
C LEU A 29 31.83 10.85 12.54
N ASN A 30 32.63 9.93 12.00
CA ASN A 30 32.45 9.47 10.64
C ASN A 30 31.05 8.87 10.61
N GLU A 31 30.07 9.66 10.17
CA GLU A 31 28.86 9.11 9.59
C GLU A 31 29.32 8.08 8.57
N PRO A 32 28.81 6.83 8.60
CA PRO A 32 29.04 5.94 7.49
C PRO A 32 28.37 6.61 6.30
N ALA A 33 29.18 7.20 5.42
CA ALA A 33 28.76 7.51 4.08
C ALA A 33 28.30 6.19 3.48
N LEU A 34 27.00 5.94 3.55
CA LEU A 34 26.33 4.98 2.70
C LEU A 34 26.56 5.53 1.29
N ASN A 35 27.62 5.06 0.66
CA ASN A 35 27.80 5.09 -0.79
C ASN A 35 26.63 4.31 -1.40
N ARG A 36 25.46 4.95 -1.42
CA ARG A 36 24.42 4.63 -2.38
C ARG A 36 24.78 5.38 -3.64
N PRO A 37 24.69 4.73 -4.79
CA PRO A 37 24.87 5.45 -6.04
C PRO A 37 23.96 6.66 -6.09
N ALA A 38 24.54 7.80 -6.46
CA ALA A 38 23.74 8.87 -7.01
C ALA A 38 22.95 8.31 -8.22
N VAL A 39 21.85 8.97 -8.58
CA VAL A 39 20.99 8.68 -9.76
C VAL A 39 21.80 8.45 -11.07
N ALA A 40 23.07 8.84 -11.11
CA ALA A 40 24.05 8.58 -12.16
C ALA A 40 24.43 7.09 -12.41
N ASP A 41 24.26 6.16 -11.47
CA ASP A 41 24.60 4.72 -11.70
C ASP A 41 23.46 3.91 -12.35
N SER A 42 22.41 4.60 -12.81
CA SER A 42 21.23 4.00 -13.42
C SER A 42 21.55 3.04 -14.58
N LEU A 43 22.64 3.26 -15.33
CA LEU A 43 23.06 2.38 -16.43
C LEU A 43 23.47 0.97 -15.99
N HIS A 44 24.01 0.77 -14.79
CA HIS A 44 24.45 -0.55 -14.32
C HIS A 44 23.30 -1.43 -13.78
N ILE A 45 22.15 -0.83 -13.45
CA ILE A 45 20.97 -1.53 -12.91
C ILE A 45 20.03 -2.00 -14.04
N ILE A 46 20.08 -1.37 -15.23
CA ILE A 46 19.12 -1.56 -16.32
C ILE A 46 19.21 -2.94 -16.99
N THR A 47 20.43 -3.44 -17.27
CA THR A 47 20.61 -4.71 -18.03
C THR A 47 20.16 -5.97 -17.27
N PRO A 48 20.45 -6.15 -15.97
CA PRO A 48 19.92 -7.28 -15.20
C PRO A 48 18.40 -7.31 -15.15
N LEU A 49 17.77 -6.13 -15.04
CA LEU A 49 16.32 -5.96 -14.94
C LEU A 49 15.58 -6.35 -16.24
N GLN A 50 16.15 -6.05 -17.42
CA GLN A 50 15.61 -6.51 -18.71
C GLN A 50 15.55 -8.03 -18.82
N LYS A 51 16.65 -8.68 -18.44
CA LYS A 51 16.77 -10.14 -18.52
C LYS A 51 15.77 -10.79 -17.56
N GLU A 52 15.59 -10.21 -16.39
CA GLU A 52 14.60 -10.66 -15.41
C GLU A 52 13.16 -10.48 -15.93
N GLN A 53 12.84 -9.33 -16.54
CA GLN A 53 11.55 -9.07 -17.18
C GLN A 53 11.21 -10.11 -18.27
N GLN A 54 12.13 -10.39 -19.20
CA GLN A 54 11.93 -11.42 -20.23
C GLN A 54 11.79 -12.83 -19.63
N ALA A 55 12.53 -13.12 -18.55
CA ALA A 55 12.38 -14.37 -17.83
C ALA A 55 10.98 -14.52 -17.23
N HIS A 56 10.40 -13.43 -16.70
CA HIS A 56 9.04 -13.41 -16.16
C HIS A 56 7.96 -13.59 -17.22
N LEU A 57 8.08 -12.93 -18.38
CA LEU A 57 7.12 -13.07 -19.48
C LEU A 57 7.00 -14.51 -20.01
N SER A 58 8.07 -15.28 -19.91
CA SER A 58 8.11 -16.67 -20.37
C SER A 58 8.05 -17.69 -19.23
N LEU A 59 7.79 -17.24 -17.99
CA LEU A 59 7.84 -18.08 -16.79
C LEU A 59 6.88 -19.28 -16.88
N PHE A 60 5.64 -19.02 -17.26
CA PHE A 60 4.56 -20.01 -17.26
C PHE A 60 4.56 -20.93 -18.50
N LEU A 61 5.25 -20.51 -19.57
CA LEU A 61 5.33 -21.23 -20.84
C LEU A 61 6.43 -22.30 -20.87
N LYS A 62 7.39 -22.25 -19.94
CA LYS A 62 8.51 -23.18 -19.87
C LYS A 62 8.16 -24.43 -19.06
N LYS A 63 8.98 -25.48 -19.22
CA LYS A 63 8.94 -26.68 -18.37
C LYS A 63 9.56 -26.40 -17.01
N TRP A 64 8.99 -27.00 -15.98
CA TRP A 64 9.40 -26.83 -14.58
C TRP A 64 9.42 -28.21 -13.92
N ALA A 65 10.61 -28.75 -13.70
CA ALA A 65 10.78 -30.16 -13.39
C ALA A 65 10.05 -30.58 -12.12
N TRP A 66 10.10 -29.77 -11.06
CA TRP A 66 9.37 -30.08 -9.82
C TRP A 66 7.86 -29.86 -10.01
N ALA A 67 7.44 -28.73 -10.56
CA ALA A 67 6.02 -28.43 -10.75
C ALA A 67 5.31 -29.47 -11.62
N ASP A 68 5.90 -29.82 -12.78
CA ASP A 68 5.35 -30.78 -13.72
C ASP A 68 5.33 -32.20 -13.10
N SER A 69 6.36 -32.58 -12.33
CA SER A 69 6.41 -33.88 -11.65
C SER A 69 5.38 -34.00 -10.53
N ILE A 70 5.19 -32.94 -9.73
CA ILE A 70 4.21 -32.95 -8.64
C ILE A 70 2.79 -33.04 -9.22
N LEU A 71 2.47 -32.20 -10.20
CA LEU A 71 1.14 -32.16 -10.84
C LEU A 71 0.70 -33.54 -11.35
N ALA A 72 1.62 -34.29 -11.96
CA ALA A 72 1.35 -35.62 -12.51
C ALA A 72 0.97 -36.67 -11.45
N THR A 73 1.30 -36.42 -10.18
CA THR A 73 1.06 -37.35 -9.06
C THR A 73 -0.08 -36.95 -8.13
N MET A 74 -0.62 -35.74 -8.27
CA MET A 74 -1.68 -35.23 -7.40
C MET A 74 -3.04 -35.84 -7.73
N THR A 75 -3.84 -36.07 -6.68
CA THR A 75 -5.26 -36.41 -6.86
C THR A 75 -6.07 -35.18 -7.29
N LEU A 76 -7.32 -35.38 -7.72
CA LEU A 76 -8.22 -34.27 -8.05
C LEU A 76 -8.46 -33.36 -6.84
N GLU A 77 -8.69 -33.95 -5.66
CA GLU A 77 -8.93 -33.23 -4.42
C GLU A 77 -7.72 -32.38 -4.03
N GLU A 78 -6.51 -32.93 -4.12
CA GLU A 78 -5.27 -32.18 -3.83
C GLU A 78 -5.10 -31.02 -4.83
N LYS A 79 -5.41 -31.24 -6.11
CA LYS A 79 -5.36 -30.22 -7.16
C LYS A 79 -6.33 -29.07 -6.86
N VAL A 80 -7.59 -29.38 -6.57
CA VAL A 80 -8.59 -28.37 -6.19
C VAL A 80 -8.15 -27.63 -4.92
N GLY A 81 -7.59 -28.34 -3.94
CA GLY A 81 -7.02 -27.73 -2.74
C GLY A 81 -5.98 -26.66 -3.06
N GLN A 82 -5.08 -26.89 -4.03
CA GLN A 82 -4.07 -25.90 -4.42
C GLN A 82 -4.65 -24.56 -4.89
N MET A 83 -5.88 -24.56 -5.42
CA MET A 83 -6.57 -23.37 -5.92
C MET A 83 -7.21 -22.53 -4.81
N LEU A 84 -7.31 -23.04 -3.58
CA LEU A 84 -8.00 -22.36 -2.48
C LEU A 84 -7.00 -21.70 -1.52
N VAL A 85 -7.27 -20.44 -1.16
CA VAL A 85 -6.50 -19.68 -0.16
C VAL A 85 -7.40 -19.31 1.01
N ALA A 86 -7.11 -19.86 2.18
CA ALA A 86 -7.83 -19.52 3.42
C ALA A 86 -7.26 -18.25 4.07
N SER A 87 -8.03 -17.59 4.93
CA SER A 87 -7.55 -16.43 5.71
C SER A 87 -7.08 -16.82 7.10
N SER A 88 -6.05 -16.13 7.60
CA SER A 88 -5.63 -16.22 9.00
C SER A 88 -5.36 -14.84 9.60
N SER A 89 -5.57 -14.71 10.91
CA SER A 89 -4.96 -13.61 11.67
C SER A 89 -3.46 -13.85 11.78
N SER A 90 -2.69 -12.78 11.90
CA SER A 90 -1.24 -12.87 12.07
C SER A 90 -0.82 -12.62 13.53
N TYR A 91 -1.80 -12.63 14.46
CA TYR A 91 -1.56 -12.56 15.90
C TYR A 91 -1.31 -13.94 16.49
N TYR A 92 -0.59 -14.02 17.62
CA TYR A 92 -0.34 -15.29 18.31
C TYR A 92 -1.63 -16.09 18.55
N GLN A 93 -1.59 -17.37 18.21
CA GLN A 93 -2.62 -18.36 18.51
C GLN A 93 -1.99 -19.55 19.25
N SER A 94 -2.61 -19.99 20.34
CA SER A 94 -2.24 -21.24 21.02
C SER A 94 -2.66 -22.44 20.18
N THR A 95 -2.12 -23.62 20.49
CA THR A 95 -2.41 -24.85 19.74
C THR A 95 -3.84 -25.37 19.93
N ASP A 96 -4.54 -24.89 20.96
CA ASP A 96 -5.95 -25.14 21.27
C ASP A 96 -6.87 -23.99 20.84
N ASP A 97 -6.35 -22.94 20.21
CA ASP A 97 -7.18 -21.91 19.58
C ASP A 97 -8.00 -22.52 18.46
N LYS A 98 -9.32 -22.31 18.49
CA LYS A 98 -10.26 -22.91 17.54
C LYS A 98 -9.92 -22.54 16.10
N SER A 99 -9.64 -21.28 15.82
CA SER A 99 -9.33 -20.82 14.46
C SER A 99 -8.00 -21.37 13.95
N TYR A 100 -7.01 -21.54 14.83
CA TYR A 100 -5.75 -22.24 14.49
C TYR A 100 -5.99 -23.72 14.17
N GLN A 101 -6.81 -24.43 14.96
CA GLN A 101 -7.11 -25.85 14.74
C GLN A 101 -7.89 -26.06 13.43
N GLU A 102 -8.94 -25.28 13.19
CA GLU A 102 -9.73 -25.35 11.97
C GLU A 102 -8.85 -25.16 10.72
N LEU A 103 -8.01 -24.12 10.69
CA LEU A 103 -7.10 -23.90 9.57
C LEU A 103 -6.01 -24.97 9.47
N SER A 104 -5.51 -25.48 10.60
CA SER A 104 -4.54 -26.59 10.62
C SER A 104 -5.11 -27.86 10.00
N GLU A 105 -6.39 -28.17 10.24
CA GLU A 105 -7.05 -29.31 9.61
C GLU A 105 -7.25 -29.11 8.11
N LEU A 106 -7.59 -27.90 7.65
CA LEU A 106 -7.63 -27.61 6.20
C LEU A 106 -6.26 -27.83 5.54
N VAL A 107 -5.17 -27.43 6.21
CA VAL A 107 -3.80 -27.59 5.71
C VAL A 107 -3.34 -29.05 5.70
N LYS A 108 -3.59 -29.81 6.78
CA LYS A 108 -3.19 -31.23 6.87
C LYS A 108 -3.93 -32.12 5.86
N ASN A 109 -5.17 -31.77 5.54
CA ASN A 109 -6.02 -32.50 4.61
C ASN A 109 -5.92 -31.97 3.17
N ASP A 110 -4.89 -31.17 2.85
CA ASP A 110 -4.61 -30.62 1.52
C ASP A 110 -5.78 -29.85 0.88
N LEU A 111 -6.68 -29.26 1.69
CA LEU A 111 -7.83 -28.49 1.22
C LEU A 111 -7.47 -27.04 0.83
N VAL A 112 -6.22 -26.63 1.06
CA VAL A 112 -5.73 -25.28 0.73
C VAL A 112 -4.32 -25.32 0.13
N GLY A 113 -4.10 -24.50 -0.88
CA GLY A 113 -2.79 -24.26 -1.50
C GLY A 113 -2.06 -23.07 -0.92
N GLY A 114 -2.75 -22.26 -0.12
CA GLY A 114 -2.19 -21.04 0.45
C GLY A 114 -2.98 -20.47 1.62
N ILE A 115 -2.36 -19.48 2.26
CA ILE A 115 -2.93 -18.75 3.40
C ILE A 115 -2.70 -17.26 3.17
N MET A 116 -3.77 -16.47 3.27
CA MET A 116 -3.68 -15.01 3.32
C MET A 116 -3.65 -14.54 4.77
N PHE A 117 -2.57 -13.86 5.14
CA PHE A 117 -2.44 -13.24 6.45
C PHE A 117 -3.07 -11.84 6.47
N SER A 118 -3.84 -11.58 7.52
CA SER A 118 -4.43 -10.29 7.81
C SER A 118 -3.60 -9.54 8.86
N ARG A 119 -4.23 -8.94 9.88
CA ARG A 119 -3.52 -8.11 10.85
C ARG A 119 -2.72 -8.94 11.85
N GLY A 120 -1.52 -8.47 12.21
CA GLY A 120 -0.76 -9.01 13.34
C GLY A 120 0.59 -8.32 13.58
N ASP A 121 1.56 -9.11 14.04
CA ASP A 121 2.90 -8.66 14.47
C ASP A 121 4.02 -9.50 13.87
N VAL A 122 5.24 -8.95 13.83
CA VAL A 122 6.38 -9.53 13.07
C VAL A 122 6.69 -10.98 13.43
N TYR A 123 6.91 -11.29 14.71
CA TYR A 123 7.32 -12.63 15.14
C TYR A 123 6.14 -13.62 15.19
N GLU A 124 4.93 -13.12 15.47
CA GLU A 124 3.73 -13.94 15.55
C GLU A 124 3.35 -14.49 14.17
N LEU A 125 3.42 -13.63 13.14
CA LEU A 125 3.21 -14.04 11.75
C LEU A 125 4.23 -15.10 11.33
N ALA A 126 5.54 -14.82 11.49
CA ALA A 126 6.59 -15.74 11.07
C ALA A 126 6.49 -17.11 11.78
N MET A 127 6.14 -17.12 13.07
CA MET A 127 5.89 -18.34 13.81
C MET A 127 4.70 -19.12 13.24
N LEU A 128 3.56 -18.46 12.98
CA LEU A 128 2.38 -19.11 12.40
C LEU A 128 2.65 -19.62 10.97
N ALA A 129 3.35 -18.84 10.15
CA ALA A 129 3.79 -19.25 8.82
C ALA A 129 4.60 -20.56 8.90
N ASN A 130 5.57 -20.65 9.83
CA ASN A 130 6.33 -21.88 10.06
C ASN A 130 5.47 -23.06 10.52
N ARG A 131 4.51 -22.82 11.42
CA ARG A 131 3.59 -23.87 11.89
C ARG A 131 2.76 -24.43 10.74
N TYR A 132 2.11 -23.58 9.96
CA TYR A 132 1.29 -24.03 8.82
C TYR A 132 2.14 -24.68 7.73
N GLN A 133 3.31 -24.13 7.40
CA GLN A 133 4.23 -24.76 6.43
C GLN A 133 4.73 -26.13 6.89
N SER A 134 4.86 -26.36 8.19
CA SER A 134 5.28 -27.65 8.75
C SER A 134 4.19 -28.72 8.68
N LEU A 135 2.92 -28.30 8.69
CA LEU A 135 1.76 -29.20 8.53
C LEU A 135 1.48 -29.56 7.07
N ALA A 136 1.86 -28.68 6.14
CA ALA A 136 1.48 -28.81 4.74
C ALA A 136 2.31 -29.89 4.00
N LYS A 137 1.62 -30.78 3.28
CA LYS A 137 2.26 -31.74 2.36
C LYS A 137 2.96 -30.99 1.22
N TYR A 138 2.22 -30.14 0.51
CA TYR A 138 2.76 -29.23 -0.51
C TYR A 138 3.07 -27.85 0.10
N PRO A 139 4.14 -27.15 -0.31
CA PRO A 139 4.44 -25.82 0.25
C PRO A 139 3.29 -24.84 0.04
N LEU A 140 2.89 -24.11 1.08
CA LEU A 140 1.80 -23.13 1.01
C LEU A 140 2.27 -21.84 0.33
N LEU A 141 1.42 -21.25 -0.52
CA LEU A 141 1.60 -19.89 -0.98
C LEU A 141 1.02 -18.94 0.07
N ILE A 142 1.87 -18.12 0.67
CA ILE A 142 1.45 -17.20 1.75
C ILE A 142 1.35 -15.80 1.17
N SER A 143 0.23 -15.13 1.37
CA SER A 143 -0.06 -13.83 0.77
C SER A 143 -0.52 -12.78 1.79
N ALA A 144 -0.42 -11.52 1.41
CA ALA A 144 -0.98 -10.39 2.14
C ALA A 144 -1.17 -9.18 1.20
N ASP A 145 -2.06 -8.25 1.55
CA ASP A 145 -2.02 -6.91 0.96
C ASP A 145 -0.89 -6.09 1.58
N MET A 146 0.05 -5.60 0.77
CA MET A 146 1.16 -4.79 1.22
C MET A 146 1.35 -3.60 0.28
N GLU A 147 0.27 -2.81 0.08
CA GLU A 147 0.24 -1.67 -0.86
C GLU A 147 1.16 -0.52 -0.45
N TRP A 148 1.28 -0.25 0.86
CA TRP A 148 2.17 0.79 1.41
C TRP A 148 3.18 0.20 2.41
N GLY A 149 3.57 -1.05 2.16
CA GLY A 149 4.43 -1.83 3.03
C GLY A 149 3.75 -3.00 3.70
N VAL A 150 4.56 -3.89 4.27
CA VAL A 150 4.05 -4.95 5.15
C VAL A 150 3.25 -4.34 6.31
N ALA A 151 3.53 -3.06 6.63
CA ALA A 151 2.84 -2.24 7.63
C ALA A 151 1.33 -2.11 7.43
N MET A 152 0.85 -2.31 6.19
CA MET A 152 -0.60 -2.39 5.91
C MET A 152 -1.30 -3.47 6.75
N ARG A 153 -0.56 -4.52 7.13
CA ARG A 153 -1.08 -5.70 7.84
C ARG A 153 -0.32 -5.98 9.14
N VAL A 154 1.01 -5.85 9.14
CA VAL A 154 1.88 -6.29 10.23
C VAL A 154 2.53 -5.10 10.92
N LYS A 155 2.32 -4.96 12.23
CA LYS A 155 2.94 -3.89 13.03
C LYS A 155 4.46 -4.04 13.06
N ARG A 156 5.19 -2.94 13.36
CA ARG A 156 6.66 -2.90 13.52
C ARG A 156 7.44 -3.29 12.24
N THR A 157 6.82 -3.08 11.09
CA THR A 157 7.44 -3.16 9.76
C THR A 157 7.50 -1.75 9.16
N THR A 158 8.14 -1.58 8.01
CA THR A 158 8.26 -0.25 7.39
C THR A 158 6.95 0.18 6.74
N GLU A 159 6.49 1.38 7.09
CA GLU A 159 5.32 2.04 6.47
C GLU A 159 5.80 3.10 5.47
N PHE A 160 5.42 2.93 4.21
CA PHE A 160 5.74 3.85 3.12
C PHE A 160 4.58 4.82 2.86
N PRO A 161 4.81 5.94 2.14
CA PRO A 161 3.72 6.72 1.56
C PRO A 161 2.81 5.85 0.67
N ASN A 162 1.53 6.19 0.61
CA ASN A 162 0.59 5.51 -0.29
C ASN A 162 0.99 5.73 -1.76
N ASN A 163 0.51 4.88 -2.67
CA ASN A 163 0.84 4.94 -4.09
C ASN A 163 0.71 6.34 -4.71
N MET A 164 -0.32 7.11 -4.36
CA MET A 164 -0.47 8.48 -4.86
C MET A 164 0.65 9.41 -4.37
N GLY A 165 1.12 9.24 -3.12
CA GLY A 165 2.27 9.97 -2.60
C GLY A 165 3.57 9.58 -3.29
N VAL A 166 3.78 8.28 -3.55
CA VAL A 166 4.91 7.81 -4.35
C VAL A 166 4.84 8.40 -5.76
N ALA A 167 3.66 8.40 -6.38
CA ALA A 167 3.47 8.96 -7.71
C ALA A 167 3.70 10.47 -7.75
N ALA A 168 3.38 11.19 -6.66
CA ALA A 168 3.61 12.64 -6.55
C ALA A 168 5.09 13.04 -6.59
N THR A 169 6.00 12.10 -6.33
CA THR A 169 7.45 12.30 -6.55
C THR A 169 7.81 12.42 -8.03
N TRP A 170 6.95 11.93 -8.92
CA TRP A 170 7.21 11.87 -10.36
C TRP A 170 8.51 11.08 -10.68
N ASN A 171 8.88 10.13 -9.83
CA ASN A 171 10.08 9.29 -10.00
C ASN A 171 9.75 7.80 -9.81
N PRO A 172 9.62 7.01 -10.90
CA PRO A 172 9.37 5.57 -10.83
C PRO A 172 10.42 4.78 -10.04
N MET A 173 11.65 5.29 -9.90
CA MET A 173 12.67 4.61 -9.12
C MET A 173 12.28 4.47 -7.63
N TYR A 174 11.53 5.44 -7.09
CA TYR A 174 10.98 5.30 -5.74
C TYR A 174 9.95 4.18 -5.63
N ALA A 175 9.14 3.95 -6.67
CA ALA A 175 8.22 2.81 -6.71
C ALA A 175 8.96 1.47 -6.82
N TYR A 176 10.08 1.42 -7.57
CA TYR A 176 10.96 0.26 -7.63
C TYR A 176 11.58 -0.06 -6.26
N GLU A 177 12.24 0.91 -5.64
CA GLU A 177 12.90 0.73 -4.35
C GLU A 177 11.90 0.39 -3.23
N MET A 178 10.72 1.01 -3.27
CA MET A 178 9.62 0.65 -2.38
C MET A 178 9.20 -0.82 -2.60
N GLY A 179 8.91 -1.23 -3.83
CA GLY A 179 8.54 -2.62 -4.13
C GLY A 179 9.58 -3.62 -3.65
N ARG A 180 10.87 -3.33 -3.86
CA ARG A 180 12.00 -4.16 -3.42
C ARG A 180 12.07 -4.26 -1.89
N ALA A 181 12.02 -3.13 -1.18
CA ALA A 181 12.08 -3.12 0.29
C ALA A 181 10.90 -3.87 0.92
N ILE A 182 9.68 -3.71 0.37
CA ILE A 182 8.49 -4.44 0.81
C ILE A 182 8.69 -5.93 0.63
N ALA A 183 9.19 -6.36 -0.54
CA ALA A 183 9.43 -7.76 -0.83
C ALA A 183 10.51 -8.38 0.06
N GLU A 184 11.57 -7.64 0.40
CA GLU A 184 12.61 -8.09 1.34
C GLU A 184 12.05 -8.34 2.75
N GLU A 185 11.23 -7.41 3.27
CA GLU A 185 10.55 -7.60 4.56
C GLU A 185 9.54 -8.75 4.50
N ALA A 186 8.75 -8.83 3.43
CA ALA A 186 7.77 -9.90 3.22
C ALA A 186 8.42 -11.29 3.23
N ARG A 187 9.53 -11.47 2.48
CA ARG A 187 10.27 -12.75 2.44
C ARG A 187 10.88 -13.10 3.78
N ALA A 188 11.37 -12.12 4.53
CA ALA A 188 11.90 -12.34 5.87
C ALA A 188 10.81 -12.80 6.86
N LEU A 189 9.53 -12.55 6.57
CA LEU A 189 8.38 -12.96 7.37
C LEU A 189 7.65 -14.19 6.81
N GLY A 190 8.09 -14.74 5.67
CA GLY A 190 7.46 -15.90 5.04
C GLY A 190 6.23 -15.57 4.18
N ILE A 191 6.07 -14.31 3.76
CA ILE A 191 5.05 -13.88 2.80
C ILE A 191 5.65 -13.92 1.39
N HIS A 192 4.92 -14.48 0.44
CA HIS A 192 5.40 -14.86 -0.89
C HIS A 192 4.71 -14.11 -2.04
N GLN A 193 3.47 -13.69 -1.83
CA GLN A 193 2.68 -12.93 -2.79
C GLN A 193 2.16 -11.64 -2.16
N ASN A 194 2.45 -10.52 -2.82
CA ASN A 194 1.90 -9.22 -2.48
C ASN A 194 0.70 -8.93 -3.39
N TYR A 195 -0.46 -8.69 -2.78
CA TYR A 195 -1.60 -8.15 -3.52
C TYR A 195 -1.44 -6.65 -3.78
N ALA A 196 -0.40 -6.30 -4.54
CA ALA A 196 -0.05 -4.96 -4.99
C ALA A 196 0.83 -5.05 -6.25
N PRO A 197 0.84 -4.04 -7.13
CA PRO A 197 0.24 -2.72 -6.94
C PRO A 197 -1.23 -2.63 -7.38
N ALA A 198 -1.97 -1.68 -6.80
CA ALA A 198 -3.23 -1.22 -7.37
C ALA A 198 -2.92 -0.35 -8.60
N VAL A 199 -3.39 -0.79 -9.77
CA VAL A 199 -3.17 -0.13 -11.07
C VAL A 199 -4.45 0.55 -11.58
N ASP A 200 -5.48 0.60 -10.75
CA ASP A 200 -6.70 1.37 -10.99
C ASP A 200 -6.37 2.86 -11.21
N LEU A 201 -7.07 3.51 -12.14
CA LEU A 201 -6.92 4.94 -12.40
C LEU A 201 -7.88 5.73 -11.52
N ASN A 202 -7.39 6.60 -10.65
CA ASN A 202 -8.27 7.43 -9.82
C ASN A 202 -8.78 8.67 -10.58
N ASN A 203 -9.55 8.44 -11.64
CA ASN A 203 -10.17 9.46 -12.49
C ASN A 203 -11.56 9.91 -11.99
N ASN A 204 -12.06 9.32 -10.89
CA ASN A 204 -13.24 9.77 -10.17
C ASN A 204 -12.83 10.26 -8.76
N PRO A 205 -12.98 11.57 -8.45
CA PRO A 205 -12.61 12.13 -7.14
C PRO A 205 -13.50 11.63 -5.99
N GLU A 206 -14.71 11.18 -6.28
CA GLU A 206 -15.68 10.67 -5.31
C GLU A 206 -15.48 9.17 -4.99
N ASN A 207 -14.49 8.51 -5.62
CA ASN A 207 -14.22 7.11 -5.38
C ASN A 207 -13.80 6.86 -3.90
N PRO A 208 -14.61 6.13 -3.11
CA PRO A 208 -14.39 5.98 -1.68
C PRO A 208 -13.48 4.78 -1.34
N VAL A 209 -12.96 4.07 -2.35
CA VAL A 209 -12.21 2.81 -2.19
C VAL A 209 -10.79 2.91 -2.71
N ILE A 210 -10.55 3.54 -3.87
CA ILE A 210 -9.25 3.62 -4.53
C ILE A 210 -8.48 4.84 -4.04
N ASN A 211 -8.82 6.04 -4.53
CA ASN A 211 -8.24 7.31 -4.07
C ASN A 211 -6.70 7.21 -3.93
N THR A 212 -6.11 7.51 -2.77
CA THR A 212 -4.65 7.47 -2.56
C THR A 212 -3.98 6.09 -2.74
N ARG A 213 -4.76 5.01 -2.88
CA ARG A 213 -4.26 3.68 -3.23
C ARG A 213 -3.90 3.54 -4.72
N ALA A 214 -4.48 4.35 -5.60
CA ALA A 214 -4.01 4.46 -6.98
C ALA A 214 -2.74 5.32 -7.03
N PHE A 215 -1.91 5.08 -8.04
CA PHE A 215 -0.81 6.01 -8.36
C PHE A 215 -1.34 7.34 -8.90
N SER A 216 -2.27 7.30 -9.87
CA SER A 216 -2.66 8.50 -10.63
C SER A 216 -4.01 8.30 -11.33
N GLU A 217 -4.57 9.39 -11.87
CA GLU A 217 -5.63 9.35 -12.89
C GLU A 217 -5.05 9.15 -14.31
N ASN A 218 -3.76 9.43 -14.49
CA ASN A 218 -3.08 9.42 -15.76
C ASN A 218 -2.51 8.02 -16.07
N VAL A 219 -2.81 7.53 -17.27
CA VAL A 219 -2.40 6.18 -17.73
C VAL A 219 -0.89 6.03 -17.74
N GLN A 220 -0.16 7.00 -18.28
CA GLN A 220 1.29 6.92 -18.44
C GLN A 220 1.99 6.89 -17.08
N LEU A 221 1.63 7.80 -16.17
CA LEU A 221 2.21 7.84 -14.82
C LEU A 221 1.90 6.54 -14.04
N THR A 222 0.66 6.04 -14.10
CA THR A 222 0.29 4.76 -13.49
C THR A 222 1.09 3.60 -14.08
N ASN A 223 1.25 3.53 -15.41
CA ASN A 223 2.04 2.50 -16.08
C ASN A 223 3.50 2.48 -15.59
N ALA A 224 4.13 3.65 -15.51
CA ALA A 224 5.51 3.81 -15.09
C ALA A 224 5.73 3.31 -13.65
N MET A 225 4.88 3.77 -12.74
CA MET A 225 4.95 3.42 -11.32
C MET A 225 4.64 1.93 -11.10
N ALA A 226 3.61 1.42 -11.78
CA ALA A 226 3.23 0.01 -11.69
C ALA A 226 4.34 -0.92 -12.18
N LYS A 227 4.95 -0.64 -13.33
CA LYS A 227 6.09 -1.41 -13.85
C LYS A 227 7.24 -1.40 -12.84
N ALA A 228 7.64 -0.22 -12.37
CA ALA A 228 8.73 -0.10 -11.42
C ALA A 228 8.47 -0.90 -10.13
N PHE A 229 7.28 -0.78 -9.54
CA PHE A 229 6.89 -1.52 -8.35
C PHE A 229 6.89 -3.04 -8.57
N VAL A 230 6.36 -3.51 -9.71
CA VAL A 230 6.36 -4.93 -10.10
C VAL A 230 7.78 -5.46 -10.20
N MET A 231 8.66 -4.74 -10.89
CA MET A 231 10.08 -5.12 -11.04
C MET A 231 10.79 -5.16 -9.69
N GLY A 232 10.61 -4.14 -8.84
CA GLY A 232 11.17 -4.09 -7.50
C GLY A 232 10.73 -5.28 -6.65
N SER A 233 9.42 -5.56 -6.61
CA SER A 233 8.86 -6.67 -5.84
C SER A 233 9.39 -8.03 -6.30
N GLN A 234 9.41 -8.26 -7.62
CA GLN A 234 9.80 -9.55 -8.18
C GLN A 234 11.33 -9.78 -8.12
N SER A 235 12.15 -8.72 -8.14
CA SER A 235 13.61 -8.80 -7.96
C SER A 235 14.01 -9.39 -6.59
N ALA A 236 13.22 -9.11 -5.56
CA ALA A 236 13.36 -9.67 -4.22
C ALA A 236 12.51 -10.94 -4.00
N ARG A 237 12.06 -11.57 -5.11
CA ARG A 237 11.31 -12.83 -5.15
C ARG A 237 9.96 -12.82 -4.42
N VAL A 238 9.18 -11.76 -4.59
CA VAL A 238 7.77 -11.72 -4.20
C VAL A 238 6.91 -11.56 -5.45
N ILE A 239 5.83 -12.34 -5.55
CA ILE A 239 4.88 -12.24 -6.64
C ILE A 239 4.13 -10.91 -6.50
N ALA A 240 4.23 -10.04 -7.49
CA ALA A 240 3.40 -8.84 -7.59
C ALA A 240 2.05 -9.20 -8.25
N THR A 241 0.99 -8.52 -7.81
CA THR A 241 -0.37 -8.73 -8.31
C THR A 241 -0.99 -7.39 -8.71
N ALA A 242 -1.20 -7.17 -10.01
CA ALA A 242 -1.93 -6.01 -10.50
C ALA A 242 -3.42 -6.12 -10.17
N LYS A 243 -4.01 -5.07 -9.59
CA LYS A 243 -5.42 -5.07 -9.16
C LYS A 243 -6.11 -3.71 -9.35
N HIS A 244 -7.44 -3.63 -9.44
CA HIS A 244 -8.42 -4.72 -9.39
C HIS A 244 -9.05 -4.86 -10.78
N PHE A 245 -8.63 -5.85 -11.57
CA PHE A 245 -9.12 -6.03 -12.94
C PHE A 245 -10.65 -6.20 -12.95
N PRO A 246 -11.40 -5.52 -13.83
CA PRO A 246 -10.95 -4.73 -14.98
C PRO A 246 -10.65 -3.24 -14.73
N GLY A 247 -10.71 -2.77 -13.49
CA GLY A 247 -10.46 -1.38 -13.10
C GLY A 247 -11.56 -0.86 -12.16
N HIS A 248 -11.20 -0.58 -10.92
CA HIS A 248 -12.10 -0.11 -9.84
C HIS A 248 -12.00 1.41 -9.61
N GLY A 249 -11.33 2.12 -10.51
CA GLY A 249 -10.99 3.54 -10.34
C GLY A 249 -12.14 4.52 -10.55
N ASP A 250 -13.12 4.17 -11.38
CA ASP A 250 -14.27 5.01 -11.73
C ASP A 250 -15.57 4.41 -11.18
N THR A 251 -15.69 4.37 -9.84
CA THR A 251 -16.93 3.98 -9.18
C THR A 251 -17.13 4.72 -7.87
N GLU A 252 -18.40 4.99 -7.56
CA GLU A 252 -18.86 5.58 -6.30
C GLU A 252 -19.33 4.50 -5.31
N ILE A 253 -19.40 3.24 -5.76
CA ILE A 253 -19.91 2.10 -4.97
C ILE A 253 -18.74 1.25 -4.48
N ASP A 254 -18.68 1.01 -3.18
CA ASP A 254 -17.74 0.10 -2.58
C ASP A 254 -18.16 -1.37 -2.81
N SER A 255 -17.31 -2.16 -3.49
CA SER A 255 -17.54 -3.59 -3.76
C SER A 255 -17.63 -4.45 -2.48
N HIS A 256 -17.16 -3.93 -1.35
CA HIS A 256 -17.37 -4.57 -0.05
C HIS A 256 -18.84 -4.50 0.39
N ARG A 257 -19.61 -3.50 -0.08
CA ARG A 257 -20.96 -3.18 0.38
C ARG A 257 -22.05 -3.52 -0.62
N ASP A 258 -21.77 -3.49 -1.91
CA ASP A 258 -22.67 -3.92 -2.98
C ASP A 258 -21.87 -4.29 -4.23
N LEU A 259 -22.52 -4.72 -5.32
CA LEU A 259 -21.86 -4.96 -6.61
C LEU A 259 -21.77 -3.65 -7.40
N PRO A 260 -20.57 -3.08 -7.65
CA PRO A 260 -20.43 -1.91 -8.50
C PRO A 260 -20.70 -2.28 -9.96
N VAL A 261 -21.51 -1.49 -10.64
CA VAL A 261 -21.84 -1.65 -12.06
C VAL A 261 -21.10 -0.58 -12.84
N LEU A 262 -20.29 -1.00 -13.81
CA LEU A 262 -19.50 -0.15 -14.69
C LEU A 262 -20.10 -0.18 -16.10
N PRO A 263 -21.01 0.75 -16.46
CA PRO A 263 -21.68 0.77 -17.76
C PRO A 263 -20.77 1.34 -18.86
N PHE A 264 -19.49 1.00 -18.87
CA PHE A 264 -18.50 1.54 -19.79
C PHE A 264 -18.49 0.80 -21.12
N THR A 265 -18.22 1.53 -22.20
CA THR A 265 -18.06 0.93 -23.53
C THR A 265 -16.69 0.26 -23.63
N ARG A 266 -16.57 -0.70 -24.56
CA ARG A 266 -15.29 -1.36 -24.84
C ARG A 266 -14.17 -0.36 -25.17
N ASN A 267 -14.48 0.66 -25.97
CA ASN A 267 -13.50 1.70 -26.37
C ASN A 267 -12.98 2.51 -25.18
N ARG A 268 -13.83 2.80 -24.18
CA ARG A 268 -13.42 3.46 -22.94
C ARG A 268 -12.48 2.55 -22.14
N LEU A 269 -12.90 1.31 -21.91
CA LEU A 269 -12.09 0.34 -21.18
C LEU A 269 -10.71 0.16 -21.83
N ASP A 270 -10.65 0.02 -23.16
CA ASP A 270 -9.39 -0.10 -23.91
C ASP A 270 -8.52 1.16 -23.88
N SER A 271 -9.09 2.35 -23.70
CA SER A 271 -8.33 3.61 -23.65
C SER A 271 -7.85 3.97 -22.25
N LEU A 272 -8.57 3.54 -21.21
CA LEU A 272 -8.26 3.82 -19.81
C LEU A 272 -8.09 2.55 -18.99
N GLU A 273 -9.17 1.96 -18.48
CA GLU A 273 -9.12 1.00 -17.37
C GLU A 273 -8.27 -0.25 -17.69
N PHE A 274 -8.31 -0.75 -18.92
CA PHE A 274 -7.49 -1.89 -19.36
C PHE A 274 -6.03 -1.56 -19.62
N ARG A 275 -5.68 -0.28 -19.88
CA ARG A 275 -4.31 0.09 -20.28
C ARG A 275 -3.27 -0.27 -19.22
N PRO A 276 -3.46 0.06 -17.92
CA PRO A 276 -2.52 -0.33 -16.88
C PRO A 276 -2.33 -1.84 -16.74
N PHE A 277 -3.41 -2.63 -16.88
CA PHE A 277 -3.31 -4.09 -16.84
C PHE A 277 -2.54 -4.65 -18.03
N LYS A 278 -2.87 -4.23 -19.27
CA LYS A 278 -2.12 -4.62 -20.47
C LYS A 278 -0.63 -4.28 -20.32
N TYR A 279 -0.32 -3.08 -19.81
CA TYR A 279 1.05 -2.65 -19.61
C TYR A 279 1.78 -3.47 -18.53
N ALA A 280 1.14 -3.77 -17.40
CA ALA A 280 1.72 -4.62 -16.36
C ALA A 280 1.98 -6.05 -16.88
N ILE A 281 1.05 -6.61 -17.66
CA ILE A 281 1.16 -7.93 -18.29
C ILE A 281 2.34 -7.98 -19.25
N THR A 282 2.45 -7.04 -20.19
CA THR A 282 3.57 -6.99 -21.14
C THR A 282 4.90 -6.64 -20.49
N ASN A 283 4.89 -6.17 -19.24
CA ASN A 283 6.08 -5.95 -18.42
C ASN A 283 6.31 -7.02 -17.33
N GLY A 284 5.65 -8.18 -17.46
CA GLY A 284 6.01 -9.37 -16.71
C GLY A 284 5.47 -9.42 -15.28
N VAL A 285 4.33 -8.76 -14.98
CA VAL A 285 3.62 -9.03 -13.73
C VAL A 285 3.19 -10.49 -13.67
N MET A 286 3.42 -11.14 -12.54
CA MET A 286 3.15 -12.58 -12.39
C MET A 286 1.71 -12.91 -12.04
N SER A 287 0.95 -11.95 -11.51
CA SER A 287 -0.44 -12.15 -11.09
C SER A 287 -1.34 -10.96 -11.38
N VAL A 288 -2.62 -11.24 -11.63
CA VAL A 288 -3.69 -10.24 -11.76
C VAL A 288 -4.84 -10.64 -10.85
N MET A 289 -5.31 -9.70 -10.03
CA MET A 289 -6.50 -9.89 -9.19
C MET A 289 -7.73 -9.33 -9.88
N VAL A 290 -8.81 -10.11 -9.91
CA VAL A 290 -10.08 -9.74 -10.51
C VAL A 290 -11.06 -9.27 -9.43
N GLY A 291 -11.50 -8.02 -9.53
CA GLY A 291 -12.47 -7.41 -8.62
C GLY A 291 -13.90 -7.81 -8.93
N HIS A 292 -14.76 -7.78 -7.90
CA HIS A 292 -16.19 -8.06 -8.04
C HIS A 292 -16.93 -6.85 -8.63
N LEU A 293 -16.82 -6.65 -9.95
CA LEU A 293 -17.34 -5.51 -10.72
C LEU A 293 -18.18 -6.01 -11.89
N ALA A 294 -19.38 -5.48 -12.12
CA ALA A 294 -20.22 -5.85 -13.27
C ALA A 294 -19.97 -4.93 -14.48
N LEU A 295 -19.91 -5.51 -15.69
CA LEU A 295 -19.67 -4.78 -16.95
C LEU A 295 -20.74 -5.11 -18.00
N PRO A 296 -21.98 -4.61 -17.84
CA PRO A 296 -23.12 -5.04 -18.65
C PRO A 296 -22.92 -4.83 -20.16
N ASN A 297 -22.19 -3.79 -20.56
CA ASN A 297 -21.90 -3.52 -21.97
C ASN A 297 -20.87 -4.49 -22.59
N LEU A 298 -20.22 -5.35 -21.81
CA LEU A 298 -19.30 -6.38 -22.30
C LEU A 298 -19.84 -7.81 -22.20
N VAL A 299 -20.71 -8.07 -21.23
CA VAL A 299 -21.18 -9.43 -20.89
C VAL A 299 -22.71 -9.56 -20.89
N SER A 300 -23.42 -8.51 -21.29
CA SER A 300 -24.89 -8.46 -21.38
C SER A 300 -25.61 -8.88 -20.09
N SER A 301 -24.99 -8.60 -18.93
CA SER A 301 -25.55 -8.86 -17.61
C SER A 301 -25.06 -7.85 -16.59
N GLU A 302 -25.98 -7.26 -15.83
CA GLU A 302 -25.69 -6.34 -14.72
C GLU A 302 -25.41 -7.05 -13.40
N GLN A 303 -25.72 -8.34 -13.32
CA GLN A 303 -25.66 -9.11 -12.06
C GLN A 303 -24.43 -10.00 -11.96
N VAL A 304 -23.74 -10.25 -13.07
CA VAL A 304 -22.57 -11.13 -13.11
C VAL A 304 -21.30 -10.29 -12.93
N PRO A 305 -20.58 -10.44 -11.81
CA PRO A 305 -19.30 -9.78 -11.59
C PRO A 305 -18.22 -10.36 -12.51
N ALA A 306 -17.22 -9.54 -12.83
CA ALA A 306 -16.05 -9.89 -13.63
C ALA A 306 -15.37 -11.18 -13.14
N THR A 307 -15.24 -11.33 -11.81
CA THR A 307 -14.68 -12.51 -11.13
C THR A 307 -15.36 -13.82 -11.54
N LEU A 308 -16.64 -13.80 -11.91
CA LEU A 308 -17.44 -14.98 -12.27
C LEU A 308 -17.74 -15.04 -13.78
N SER A 309 -17.12 -14.19 -14.61
CA SER A 309 -17.45 -14.07 -16.02
C SER A 309 -16.36 -14.63 -16.95
N PRO A 310 -16.62 -15.74 -17.67
CA PRO A 310 -15.73 -16.22 -18.73
C PRO A 310 -15.50 -15.19 -19.85
N GLY A 311 -16.49 -14.32 -20.10
CA GLY A 311 -16.40 -13.24 -21.09
C GLY A 311 -15.40 -12.15 -20.73
N ILE A 312 -15.05 -12.01 -19.44
CA ILE A 312 -14.03 -11.08 -18.93
C ILE A 312 -12.71 -11.80 -18.69
N ILE A 313 -12.72 -12.93 -17.99
CA ILE A 313 -11.49 -13.62 -17.59
C ILE A 313 -10.94 -14.46 -18.75
N SER A 314 -11.63 -15.53 -19.14
CA SER A 314 -11.15 -16.44 -20.20
C SER A 314 -10.99 -15.75 -21.56
N ARG A 315 -11.94 -14.90 -21.95
CA ARG A 315 -11.87 -14.21 -23.26
C ARG A 315 -10.91 -13.03 -23.22
N ILE A 316 -11.13 -12.04 -22.35
CA ILE A 316 -10.36 -10.79 -22.42
C ILE A 316 -8.99 -10.96 -21.75
N LEU A 317 -8.95 -11.31 -20.47
CA LEU A 317 -7.69 -11.36 -19.71
C LEU A 317 -6.77 -12.48 -20.21
N ARG A 318 -7.27 -13.71 -20.31
CA ARG A 318 -6.46 -14.88 -20.69
C ARG A 318 -6.10 -14.87 -22.18
N LYS A 319 -7.08 -14.68 -23.07
CA LYS A 319 -6.86 -14.77 -24.54
C LYS A 319 -6.48 -13.43 -25.18
N GLU A 320 -7.32 -12.40 -25.09
CA GLU A 320 -7.07 -11.13 -25.79
C GLU A 320 -5.83 -10.39 -25.25
N PHE A 321 -5.57 -10.46 -23.94
CA PHE A 321 -4.37 -9.84 -23.34
C PHE A 321 -3.18 -10.80 -23.26
N ALA A 322 -3.37 -12.06 -23.67
CA ALA A 322 -2.37 -13.12 -23.61
C ALA A 322 -1.69 -13.24 -22.23
N PHE A 323 -2.48 -13.18 -21.16
CA PHE A 323 -1.92 -13.27 -19.81
C PHE A 323 -1.76 -14.73 -19.36
N ASP A 324 -0.52 -15.22 -19.29
CA ASP A 324 -0.24 -16.61 -18.87
C ASP A 324 -0.08 -16.81 -17.36
N GLY A 325 -0.05 -15.71 -16.58
CA GLY A 325 0.21 -15.75 -15.14
C GLY A 325 -0.98 -16.11 -14.27
N LEU A 326 -0.86 -15.89 -12.96
CA LEU A 326 -1.88 -16.26 -11.98
C LEU A 326 -3.04 -15.26 -11.96
N ILE A 327 -4.24 -15.73 -12.25
CA ILE A 327 -5.49 -15.02 -12.08
C ILE A 327 -6.07 -15.41 -10.72
N VAL A 328 -6.24 -14.42 -9.84
CA VAL A 328 -6.76 -14.59 -8.49
C VAL A 328 -8.05 -13.79 -8.31
N THR A 329 -9.05 -14.36 -7.66
CA THR A 329 -10.25 -13.59 -7.29
C THR A 329 -9.89 -12.54 -6.22
N ASP A 330 -10.61 -11.44 -6.19
CA ASP A 330 -10.75 -10.68 -4.93
C ASP A 330 -11.45 -11.55 -3.86
N ALA A 331 -11.46 -11.12 -2.61
CA ALA A 331 -11.93 -11.95 -1.50
C ALA A 331 -13.39 -12.41 -1.72
N MET A 332 -13.61 -13.73 -1.78
CA MET A 332 -14.92 -14.35 -2.03
C MET A 332 -15.88 -14.16 -0.84
N THR A 333 -15.37 -13.69 0.30
CA THR A 333 -16.16 -13.19 1.45
C THR A 333 -16.83 -11.83 1.23
N MET A 334 -16.52 -11.11 0.15
CA MET A 334 -17.11 -9.79 -0.10
C MET A 334 -18.59 -9.87 -0.47
N TYR A 335 -19.34 -8.82 -0.11
CA TYR A 335 -20.79 -8.78 -0.27
C TYR A 335 -21.22 -8.80 -1.75
N GLY A 336 -20.43 -8.22 -2.65
CA GLY A 336 -20.66 -8.26 -4.10
C GLY A 336 -20.78 -9.68 -4.70
N ILE A 337 -20.29 -10.71 -4.00
CA ILE A 337 -20.52 -12.12 -4.35
C ILE A 337 -21.57 -12.77 -3.44
N ARG A 338 -21.35 -12.70 -2.11
CA ARG A 338 -22.13 -13.51 -1.14
C ARG A 338 -23.63 -13.21 -1.11
N LYS A 339 -24.06 -12.04 -1.60
CA LYS A 339 -25.47 -11.67 -1.67
C LYS A 339 -26.25 -12.50 -2.69
N ASN A 340 -25.61 -12.87 -3.80
CA ASN A 340 -26.29 -13.41 -4.99
C ASN A 340 -25.94 -14.86 -5.30
N TYR A 341 -24.88 -15.41 -4.67
CA TYR A 341 -24.38 -16.76 -4.98
C TYR A 341 -24.11 -17.55 -3.70
N SER A 342 -24.44 -18.84 -3.73
CA SER A 342 -23.97 -19.77 -2.71
C SER A 342 -22.45 -19.98 -2.81
N VAL A 343 -21.82 -20.47 -1.74
CA VAL A 343 -20.35 -20.70 -1.71
C VAL A 343 -19.91 -21.63 -2.84
N GLY A 344 -20.56 -22.79 -2.98
CA GLY A 344 -20.22 -23.76 -4.02
C GLY A 344 -20.49 -23.24 -5.43
N GLU A 345 -21.62 -22.56 -5.65
CA GLU A 345 -21.94 -21.97 -6.95
C GLU A 345 -20.92 -20.89 -7.37
N ALA A 346 -20.57 -19.98 -6.45
CA ALA A 346 -19.58 -18.95 -6.71
C ALA A 346 -18.20 -19.57 -7.02
N ALA A 347 -17.81 -20.61 -6.28
CA ALA A 347 -16.54 -21.30 -6.47
C ALA A 347 -16.45 -21.97 -7.87
N VAL A 348 -17.47 -22.74 -8.24
CA VAL A 348 -17.54 -23.40 -9.56
C VAL A 348 -17.53 -22.37 -10.70
N LYS A 349 -18.32 -21.29 -10.58
CA LYS A 349 -18.34 -20.22 -11.59
C LYS A 349 -17.01 -19.49 -11.70
N ALA A 350 -16.32 -19.24 -10.59
CA ALA A 350 -15.00 -18.60 -10.61
C ALA A 350 -13.97 -19.46 -11.33
N VAL A 351 -13.96 -20.78 -11.09
CA VAL A 351 -13.08 -21.71 -11.82
C VAL A 351 -13.43 -21.73 -13.31
N LEU A 352 -14.71 -21.90 -13.67
CA LEU A 352 -15.15 -21.87 -15.07
C LEU A 352 -14.82 -20.56 -15.80
N ALA A 353 -14.82 -19.44 -15.08
CA ALA A 353 -14.43 -18.16 -15.64
C ALA A 353 -12.93 -18.12 -16.02
N GLY A 354 -12.09 -18.92 -15.36
CA GLY A 354 -10.66 -19.06 -15.62
C GLY A 354 -9.76 -18.54 -14.49
N ASN A 355 -10.28 -18.41 -13.26
CA ASN A 355 -9.45 -18.08 -12.09
C ASN A 355 -8.59 -19.28 -11.70
N ASP A 356 -7.31 -19.04 -11.44
CA ASP A 356 -6.39 -20.07 -10.94
C ASP A 356 -6.52 -20.20 -9.40
N ILE A 357 -6.74 -19.07 -8.70
CA ILE A 357 -6.84 -19.02 -7.23
C ILE A 357 -8.15 -18.37 -6.80
N LEU A 358 -8.87 -19.01 -5.88
CA LEU A 358 -10.04 -18.47 -5.18
C LEU A 358 -9.61 -18.00 -3.79
N LEU A 359 -9.61 -16.68 -3.62
CA LEU A 359 -9.16 -16.04 -2.39
C LEU A 359 -10.28 -15.99 -1.36
N MET A 360 -10.03 -16.56 -0.18
CA MET A 360 -10.92 -16.50 0.99
C MET A 360 -12.38 -16.89 0.67
N PRO A 361 -12.64 -18.11 0.17
CA PRO A 361 -14.02 -18.61 0.15
C PRO A 361 -14.59 -18.60 1.57
N PRO A 362 -15.88 -18.25 1.76
CA PRO A 362 -16.49 -18.19 3.10
C PRO A 362 -16.43 -19.52 3.85
N ASP A 363 -16.49 -20.64 3.11
CA ASP A 363 -16.27 -21.99 3.59
C ASP A 363 -15.41 -22.73 2.56
N VAL A 364 -14.18 -23.08 2.97
CA VAL A 364 -13.19 -23.74 2.10
C VAL A 364 -13.63 -25.15 1.73
N ALA A 365 -14.16 -25.92 2.69
CA ALA A 365 -14.55 -27.31 2.46
C ALA A 365 -15.73 -27.40 1.50
N VAL A 366 -16.72 -26.51 1.64
CA VAL A 366 -17.87 -26.45 0.72
C VAL A 366 -17.44 -26.02 -0.68
N ALA A 367 -16.53 -25.03 -0.79
CA ALA A 367 -16.00 -24.61 -2.09
C ALA A 367 -15.21 -25.74 -2.77
N HIS A 368 -14.36 -26.44 -2.01
CA HIS A 368 -13.58 -27.58 -2.47
C HIS A 368 -14.47 -28.71 -2.99
N GLU A 369 -15.41 -29.17 -2.18
CA GLU A 369 -16.32 -30.26 -2.53
C GLU A 369 -17.15 -29.92 -3.77
N ALA A 370 -17.61 -28.67 -3.90
CA ALA A 370 -18.37 -28.22 -5.06
C ALA A 370 -17.56 -28.28 -6.36
N ILE A 371 -16.29 -27.87 -6.32
CA ILE A 371 -15.40 -27.93 -7.49
C ILE A 371 -15.08 -29.38 -7.86
N VAL A 372 -14.75 -30.23 -6.87
CA VAL A 372 -14.49 -31.66 -7.11
C VAL A 372 -15.70 -32.31 -7.80
N LYS A 373 -16.91 -32.13 -7.24
CA LYS A 373 -18.15 -32.66 -7.83
C LYS A 373 -18.41 -32.14 -9.24
N ALA A 374 -18.10 -30.86 -9.52
CA ALA A 374 -18.25 -30.30 -10.85
C ALA A 374 -17.29 -30.93 -11.86
N VAL A 375 -16.07 -31.31 -11.44
CA VAL A 375 -15.13 -32.03 -12.30
C VAL A 375 -15.55 -33.48 -12.52
N GLU A 376 -16.01 -34.17 -11.47
CA GLU A 376 -16.52 -35.56 -11.57
C GLU A 376 -17.74 -35.67 -12.49
N LYS A 377 -18.58 -34.63 -12.52
CA LYS A 377 -19.73 -34.52 -13.44
C LYS A 377 -19.36 -34.05 -14.84
N ALA A 378 -18.08 -33.75 -15.10
CA ALA A 378 -17.58 -33.16 -16.33
C ALA A 378 -18.14 -31.76 -16.66
N ASP A 379 -18.68 -31.03 -15.68
CA ASP A 379 -19.03 -29.61 -15.82
C ASP A 379 -17.75 -28.75 -15.93
N ILE A 380 -16.67 -29.17 -15.26
CA ILE A 380 -15.32 -28.61 -15.40
C ILE A 380 -14.39 -29.70 -15.93
N PRO A 381 -13.73 -29.50 -17.09
CA PRO A 381 -12.72 -30.46 -17.56
C PRO A 381 -11.53 -30.52 -16.60
N LEU A 382 -11.03 -31.73 -16.28
CA LEU A 382 -9.84 -31.91 -15.44
C LEU A 382 -8.63 -31.12 -15.94
N SER A 383 -8.47 -31.01 -17.27
CA SER A 383 -7.38 -30.22 -17.87
C SER A 383 -7.41 -28.74 -17.47
N HIS A 384 -8.59 -28.18 -17.22
CA HIS A 384 -8.74 -26.81 -16.72
C HIS A 384 -8.11 -26.68 -15.32
N ILE A 385 -8.39 -27.65 -14.44
CA ILE A 385 -7.78 -27.70 -13.11
C ILE A 385 -6.27 -27.87 -13.22
N ASP A 386 -5.80 -28.78 -14.08
CA ASP A 386 -4.37 -29.04 -14.28
C ASP A 386 -3.61 -27.78 -14.74
N GLU A 387 -4.18 -27.02 -15.67
CA GLU A 387 -3.59 -25.75 -16.12
C GLU A 387 -3.42 -24.75 -14.98
N SER A 388 -4.47 -24.55 -14.17
CA SER A 388 -4.45 -23.64 -13.01
C SER A 388 -3.42 -24.09 -11.96
N VAL A 389 -3.48 -25.36 -11.57
CA VAL A 389 -2.57 -25.92 -10.56
C VAL A 389 -1.13 -25.91 -11.05
N ARG A 390 -0.89 -26.13 -12.34
CA ARG A 390 0.45 -25.99 -12.93
C ARG A 390 1.02 -24.59 -12.73
N ARG A 391 0.24 -23.53 -12.99
CA ARG A 391 0.69 -22.14 -12.76
C ARG A 391 1.02 -21.90 -11.28
N ILE A 392 0.22 -22.43 -10.37
CA ILE A 392 0.44 -22.31 -8.91
C ILE A 392 1.73 -23.03 -8.49
N LEU A 393 1.96 -24.24 -8.99
CA LEU A 393 3.19 -24.98 -8.69
C LEU A 393 4.43 -24.31 -9.30
N ILE A 394 4.33 -23.74 -10.51
CA ILE A 394 5.43 -22.98 -11.13
C ILE A 394 5.89 -21.83 -10.23
N VAL A 395 4.96 -21.03 -9.69
CA VAL A 395 5.36 -19.93 -8.81
C VAL A 395 5.96 -20.42 -7.50
N LYS A 396 5.46 -21.54 -6.94
CA LYS A 396 6.05 -22.18 -5.74
C LYS A 396 7.47 -22.68 -6.02
N GLU A 397 7.74 -23.16 -7.23
CA GLU A 397 9.07 -23.55 -7.67
C GLU A 397 10.00 -22.33 -7.83
N TRP A 398 9.53 -21.27 -8.50
CA TRP A 398 10.26 -20.01 -8.69
C TRP A 398 10.65 -19.37 -7.35
N LEU A 399 9.72 -19.39 -6.39
CA LEU A 399 9.91 -18.92 -5.00
C LEU A 399 10.89 -19.79 -4.19
N ARG A 400 11.22 -20.99 -4.68
CA ARG A 400 12.04 -22.05 -4.04
C ARG A 400 11.42 -22.69 -2.79
N LEU A 401 10.10 -22.68 -2.67
CA LEU A 401 9.42 -23.22 -1.49
C LEU A 401 9.57 -24.75 -1.37
N HIS A 402 9.74 -25.45 -2.48
CA HIS A 402 10.07 -26.87 -2.51
C HIS A 402 11.46 -27.21 -1.92
N ARG A 403 12.34 -26.21 -1.76
CA ARG A 403 13.67 -26.37 -1.15
C ARG A 403 13.73 -25.80 0.26
N SER A 404 13.12 -24.63 0.48
CA SER A 404 13.11 -23.95 1.76
C SER A 404 11.83 -23.13 1.90
N ARG A 405 10.93 -23.59 2.77
CA ARG A 405 9.62 -22.95 3.05
C ARG A 405 9.49 -22.37 4.46
N LEU A 406 10.48 -22.59 5.32
CA LEU A 406 10.47 -22.07 6.69
C LEU A 406 11.24 -20.76 6.78
N VAL A 407 10.74 -19.88 7.65
CA VAL A 407 11.33 -18.60 8.03
C VAL A 407 12.40 -18.82 9.10
N ASP A 408 13.55 -18.18 8.91
CA ASP A 408 14.56 -18.03 9.95
C ASP A 408 14.18 -16.88 10.89
N MET A 409 13.71 -17.24 12.09
CA MET A 409 13.27 -16.29 13.10
C MET A 409 14.38 -15.35 13.57
N ASN A 410 15.65 -15.79 13.54
CA ASN A 410 16.78 -14.98 14.00
C ASN A 410 17.13 -13.88 12.99
N ALA A 411 16.87 -14.10 11.70
CA ALA A 411 17.15 -13.11 10.67
C ALA A 411 16.19 -11.91 10.69
N ILE A 412 14.98 -12.05 11.28
CA ILE A 412 13.92 -11.03 11.28
C ILE A 412 14.43 -9.68 11.79
N ALA A 413 15.13 -9.67 12.92
CA ALA A 413 15.63 -8.45 13.57
C ALA A 413 16.58 -7.63 12.68
N SER A 414 17.23 -8.26 11.71
CA SER A 414 18.18 -7.61 10.79
C SER A 414 17.59 -7.24 9.42
N LYS A 415 16.36 -7.70 9.13
CA LYS A 415 15.73 -7.57 7.81
C LYS A 415 14.42 -6.80 7.79
N VAL A 416 13.72 -6.75 8.91
CA VAL A 416 12.37 -6.18 9.00
C VAL A 416 12.39 -4.87 9.77
N GLY A 417 11.75 -3.83 9.22
CA GLY A 417 11.67 -2.52 9.87
C GLY A 417 13.04 -1.84 10.03
N THR A 418 13.99 -2.12 9.14
CA THR A 418 15.38 -1.66 9.27
C THR A 418 15.49 -0.15 9.03
N LEU A 419 16.53 0.48 9.60
CA LEU A 419 16.79 1.90 9.37
C LEU A 419 16.91 2.26 7.87
N PRO A 420 17.62 1.49 7.01
CA PRO A 420 17.64 1.73 5.57
C PRO A 420 16.26 1.80 4.90
N HIS A 421 15.31 0.95 5.31
CA HIS A 421 13.94 0.97 4.78
C HIS A 421 13.16 2.17 5.31
N GLN A 422 13.28 2.48 6.61
CA GLN A 422 12.65 3.67 7.20
C GLN A 422 13.18 4.98 6.58
N MET A 423 14.48 5.05 6.29
CA MET A 423 15.09 6.19 5.59
C MET A 423 14.58 6.32 4.16
N LEU A 424 14.42 5.21 3.43
CA LEU A 424 13.80 5.22 2.11
C LEU A 424 12.35 5.74 2.18
N ALA A 425 11.54 5.27 3.14
CA ALA A 425 10.19 5.78 3.34
C ALA A 425 10.18 7.30 3.63
N GLN A 426 11.12 7.77 4.44
CA GLN A 426 11.30 9.19 4.74
C GLN A 426 11.74 10.01 3.52
N GLU A 427 12.63 9.48 2.69
CA GLU A 427 13.10 10.11 1.46
C GLU A 427 11.98 10.23 0.41
N ILE A 428 11.21 9.15 0.20
CA ILE A 428 10.01 9.19 -0.66
C ILE A 428 9.03 10.24 -0.13
N ALA A 429 8.80 10.25 1.19
CA ALA A 429 7.92 11.22 1.82
C ALA A 429 8.40 12.66 1.60
N ASP A 430 9.69 12.95 1.81
CA ASP A 430 10.29 14.28 1.62
C ASP A 430 10.13 14.80 0.18
N HIS A 431 10.17 13.92 -0.83
CA HIS A 431 9.97 14.29 -2.24
C HIS A 431 8.51 14.26 -2.70
N SER A 432 7.61 13.67 -1.91
CA SER A 432 6.20 13.48 -2.27
C SER A 432 5.30 14.65 -1.89
N ILE A 433 5.66 15.46 -0.87
CA ILE A 433 4.76 16.49 -0.35
C ILE A 433 4.55 17.59 -1.39
N THR A 434 3.30 17.78 -1.80
CA THR A 434 2.92 18.72 -2.85
C THR A 434 2.29 19.96 -2.23
N LEU A 435 2.93 21.11 -2.44
CA LEU A 435 2.35 22.42 -2.15
C LEU A 435 1.58 22.88 -3.39
N LEU A 436 0.29 23.15 -3.25
CA LEU A 436 -0.59 23.55 -4.36
C LEU A 436 -0.93 25.04 -4.31
N ARG A 437 -0.88 25.64 -3.13
CA ARG A 437 -1.22 27.05 -2.93
C ARG A 437 -0.39 27.63 -1.81
N ASN A 438 0.12 28.85 -2.00
CA ASN A 438 0.87 29.60 -0.98
C ASN A 438 0.65 31.12 -1.11
N LYS A 439 -0.61 31.57 -1.10
CA LYS A 439 -0.97 32.99 -1.28
C LYS A 439 -0.49 33.82 -0.08
N GLY A 440 0.28 34.87 -0.34
CA GLY A 440 0.82 35.73 0.72
C GLY A 440 2.07 35.18 1.40
N ASN A 441 2.70 34.13 0.83
CA ASN A 441 3.90 33.49 1.36
C ASN A 441 3.70 32.97 2.80
N GLU A 442 2.57 32.30 3.05
CA GLU A 442 2.24 31.69 4.35
C GLU A 442 3.26 30.63 4.77
N LEU A 443 3.83 29.94 3.78
CA LEU A 443 4.86 28.93 3.96
C LEU A 443 6.24 29.40 3.44
N PRO A 444 7.33 29.05 4.16
CA PRO A 444 7.35 28.36 5.46
C PRO A 444 6.76 29.24 6.57
N LEU A 445 6.23 28.63 7.65
CA LEU A 445 5.52 29.35 8.72
C LEU A 445 6.46 30.27 9.52
N ARG A 446 6.46 31.56 9.18
CA ARG A 446 7.23 32.59 9.90
C ARG A 446 6.43 33.22 11.04
N VAL A 447 6.02 32.41 12.01
CA VAL A 447 5.20 32.87 13.16
C VAL A 447 6.03 33.21 14.39
N LYS A 448 5.82 34.39 14.98
CA LYS A 448 6.37 34.75 16.30
C LYS A 448 5.46 34.21 17.39
N THR A 449 5.92 33.17 18.10
CA THR A 449 5.15 32.53 19.18
C THR A 449 5.56 33.06 20.57
N THR A 450 4.59 33.14 21.48
CA THR A 450 4.82 33.45 22.91
C THR A 450 3.94 32.54 23.77
N ARG A 451 4.16 32.51 25.09
CA ARG A 451 3.30 31.76 26.03
C ARG A 451 1.80 32.08 25.89
N LYS A 452 1.45 33.31 25.47
CA LYS A 452 0.06 33.78 25.30
C LYS A 452 -0.46 33.71 23.85
N ARG A 453 0.44 33.53 22.88
CA ARG A 453 0.14 33.48 21.44
C ARG A 453 0.95 32.37 20.79
N LYS A 454 0.41 31.15 20.84
CA LYS A 454 1.03 29.96 20.25
C LYS A 454 0.53 29.74 18.82
N LEU A 455 1.19 28.85 18.09
CA LEU A 455 0.61 28.27 16.88
C LEU A 455 -0.57 27.38 17.30
N LEU A 456 -1.64 27.36 16.51
CA LEU A 456 -2.75 26.43 16.71
C LEU A 456 -2.71 25.35 15.64
N ASN A 457 -2.63 24.09 16.03
CA ASN A 457 -2.89 22.97 15.13
C ASN A 457 -4.25 22.33 15.46
N VAL A 458 -5.17 22.39 14.51
CA VAL A 458 -6.48 21.72 14.58
C VAL A 458 -6.42 20.47 13.72
N MET A 459 -6.40 19.32 14.37
CA MET A 459 -6.40 18.02 13.71
C MET A 459 -7.84 17.55 13.47
N ILE A 460 -8.26 17.48 12.21
CA ILE A 460 -9.57 16.95 11.81
C ILE A 460 -9.38 15.50 11.36
N GLN A 461 -10.24 14.60 11.81
CA GLN A 461 -10.17 13.17 11.46
C GLN A 461 -11.55 12.64 11.03
N ASN A 462 -11.55 11.68 10.13
CA ASN A 462 -12.75 10.90 9.78
C ASN A 462 -12.90 9.61 10.62
N MET A 463 -12.17 9.53 11.74
CA MET A 463 -12.21 8.40 12.67
C MET A 463 -11.96 8.85 14.12
N ASN A 464 -12.49 8.10 15.08
CA ASN A 464 -12.22 8.32 16.50
C ASN A 464 -10.89 7.65 16.92
N SER A 465 -9.74 8.22 16.53
CA SER A 465 -8.41 7.63 16.85
C SER A 465 -7.45 8.63 17.48
N PHE A 466 -7.04 8.36 18.71
CA PHE A 466 -6.01 9.16 19.38
C PHE A 466 -4.58 8.88 18.87
N ARG A 467 -4.36 7.79 18.13
CA ARG A 467 -3.06 7.43 17.57
C ARG A 467 -2.75 8.21 16.30
N VAL A 468 -3.76 8.48 15.48
CA VAL A 468 -3.61 9.23 14.22
C VAL A 468 -3.06 10.63 14.48
N GLY A 469 -2.06 11.01 13.68
CA GLY A 469 -1.37 12.28 13.75
C GLY A 469 -0.49 12.48 15.00
N SER A 470 -0.20 11.41 15.76
CA SER A 470 0.64 11.51 16.95
C SER A 470 2.09 11.88 16.63
N THR A 471 2.62 11.40 15.50
CA THR A 471 3.94 11.76 14.99
C THR A 471 3.99 13.21 14.56
N PHE A 472 2.98 13.69 13.82
CA PHE A 472 2.85 15.10 13.44
C PHE A 472 2.78 16.01 14.66
N ARG A 473 2.01 15.61 15.69
CA ARG A 473 1.92 16.35 16.95
C ARG A 473 3.29 16.48 17.64
N ARG A 474 4.07 15.40 17.69
CA ARG A 474 5.43 15.41 18.26
C ARG A 474 6.35 16.30 17.42
N ALA A 475 6.41 16.06 16.11
CA ALA A 475 7.24 16.80 15.17
C ALA A 475 6.95 18.31 15.17
N MET A 476 5.68 18.71 15.34
CA MET A 476 5.28 20.11 15.47
C MET A 476 5.69 20.72 16.82
N LYS A 477 5.65 19.97 17.93
CA LYS A 477 6.12 20.45 19.24
C LYS A 477 7.63 20.65 19.29
N ASP A 478 8.37 19.81 18.58
CA ASP A 478 9.83 19.91 18.49
C ASP A 478 10.27 21.17 17.72
N ARG A 479 9.38 21.71 16.87
CA ARG A 479 9.64 22.86 15.98
C ARG A 479 8.94 24.15 16.40
N PHE A 480 7.77 24.07 17.03
CA PHE A 480 6.93 25.22 17.33
C PHE A 480 6.39 25.18 18.77
N GLN A 481 6.18 26.36 19.37
CA GLN A 481 5.26 26.48 20.51
C GLN A 481 3.83 26.38 19.99
N VAL A 482 3.23 25.19 20.08
CA VAL A 482 1.95 24.85 19.46
C VAL A 482 0.95 24.27 20.46
N ASP A 483 -0.31 24.70 20.36
CA ASP A 483 -1.44 24.03 21.00
C ASP A 483 -2.13 23.12 19.98
N HIS A 484 -2.54 21.93 20.41
CA HIS A 484 -3.19 20.95 19.55
C HIS A 484 -4.61 20.68 20.01
N PHE A 485 -5.55 20.73 19.07
CA PHE A 485 -6.92 20.29 19.24
C PHE A 485 -7.23 19.17 18.26
N ARG A 486 -8.13 18.26 18.66
CA ARG A 486 -8.61 17.17 17.81
C ARG A 486 -10.11 17.28 17.64
N ILE A 487 -10.56 17.11 16.40
CA ILE A 487 -11.95 17.01 16.02
C ILE A 487 -12.13 15.65 15.35
N PHE A 488 -12.93 14.83 15.99
CA PHE A 488 -13.39 13.52 15.51
C PHE A 488 -14.84 13.62 15.00
N PRO A 489 -15.35 12.59 14.31
CA PRO A 489 -16.76 12.55 13.91
C PRO A 489 -17.73 12.73 15.10
N GLU A 490 -17.39 12.18 16.27
CA GLU A 490 -18.22 12.25 17.49
C GLU A 490 -18.00 13.52 18.33
N SER A 491 -17.20 14.48 17.86
CA SER A 491 -16.94 15.71 18.62
C SER A 491 -18.21 16.54 18.82
N ASN A 492 -18.40 17.04 20.05
CA ASN A 492 -19.56 17.82 20.45
C ASN A 492 -19.31 19.34 20.34
N THR A 493 -20.35 20.15 20.56
CA THR A 493 -20.30 21.62 20.45
C THR A 493 -19.21 22.28 21.31
N LEU A 494 -18.87 21.71 22.47
CA LEU A 494 -17.81 22.25 23.33
C LEU A 494 -16.44 22.10 22.67
N ASN A 495 -16.15 20.95 22.04
CA ASN A 495 -14.90 20.73 21.31
C ASN A 495 -14.70 21.80 20.21
N TYR A 496 -15.74 22.06 19.41
CA TYR A 496 -15.71 23.11 18.38
C TYR A 496 -15.56 24.52 19.01
N THR A 497 -16.26 24.78 20.10
CA THR A 497 -16.20 26.08 20.80
C THR A 497 -14.79 26.37 21.33
N ASP A 498 -14.11 25.37 21.87
CA ASP A 498 -12.76 25.54 22.41
C ASP A 498 -11.72 25.76 21.31
N VAL A 499 -11.85 25.07 20.17
CA VAL A 499 -11.06 25.37 18.97
C VAL A 499 -11.25 26.83 18.55
N MET A 500 -12.50 27.30 18.49
CA MET A 500 -12.80 28.68 18.10
C MET A 500 -12.27 29.71 19.10
N LYS A 501 -12.25 29.40 20.40
CA LYS A 501 -11.61 30.26 21.42
C LYS A 501 -10.10 30.31 21.23
N ALA A 502 -9.45 29.18 20.97
CA ALA A 502 -8.01 29.11 20.73
C ALA A 502 -7.62 29.87 19.44
N ALA A 503 -8.39 29.71 18.36
CA ALA A 503 -8.14 30.35 17.08
C ALA A 503 -8.13 31.89 17.15
N ARG A 504 -8.97 32.48 18.01
CA ARG A 504 -8.99 33.95 18.25
C ARG A 504 -7.72 34.48 18.94
N LYS A 505 -6.91 33.61 19.55
CA LYS A 505 -5.67 33.97 20.25
C LYS A 505 -4.40 33.46 19.55
N ALA A 506 -4.54 32.60 18.54
CA ALA A 506 -3.43 31.99 17.82
C ALA A 506 -2.55 33.01 17.08
N SER A 507 -1.26 32.68 16.92
CA SER A 507 -0.31 33.41 16.07
C SER A 507 -0.34 32.97 14.60
N GLY A 508 -0.88 31.78 14.35
CA GLY A 508 -1.10 31.15 13.05
C GLY A 508 -1.92 29.89 13.26
N ILE A 509 -2.53 29.38 12.19
CA ILE A 509 -3.43 28.21 12.24
C ILE A 509 -2.96 27.17 11.23
N VAL A 510 -2.75 25.94 11.69
CA VAL A 510 -2.60 24.76 10.85
C VAL A 510 -3.83 23.91 11.02
N VAL A 511 -4.49 23.56 9.93
CA VAL A 511 -5.58 22.57 9.92
C VAL A 511 -5.03 21.30 9.29
N SER A 512 -4.82 20.25 10.08
CA SER A 512 -4.30 18.97 9.62
C SER A 512 -5.42 17.96 9.49
N CYS A 513 -5.78 17.61 8.26
CA CYS A 513 -6.90 16.73 7.94
C CYS A 513 -6.39 15.31 7.68
N PHE A 514 -6.71 14.39 8.57
CA PHE A 514 -6.44 12.96 8.42
C PHE A 514 -7.72 12.28 7.91
N VAL A 515 -7.94 12.37 6.60
CA VAL A 515 -9.10 11.81 5.91
C VAL A 515 -8.60 10.67 5.03
N GLU A 516 -8.64 9.48 5.60
CA GLU A 516 -8.22 8.25 4.93
C GLU A 516 -9.40 7.54 4.27
N VAL A 517 -9.08 6.83 3.20
CA VAL A 517 -9.99 6.01 2.42
C VAL A 517 -10.20 4.69 3.17
N ARG A 518 -11.44 4.25 3.28
CA ARG A 518 -11.78 3.07 4.07
C ARG A 518 -12.83 2.26 3.35
N SER A 519 -12.45 1.05 2.96
CA SER A 519 -13.41 -0.01 2.67
C SER A 519 -14.45 -0.05 3.80
N TRP A 520 -15.70 -0.24 3.43
CA TRP A 520 -16.90 -0.25 4.28
C TRP A 520 -17.44 1.12 4.73
N SER A 521 -16.78 2.25 4.45
CA SER A 521 -17.25 3.59 4.81
C SER A 521 -18.46 4.06 3.97
N LYS A 522 -19.35 4.87 4.57
CA LYS A 522 -20.51 5.50 3.89
C LYS A 522 -20.27 6.95 3.48
N GLU A 523 -19.32 7.63 4.12
CA GLU A 523 -19.03 9.04 3.91
C GLU A 523 -17.55 9.22 3.59
N PHE A 524 -17.26 10.05 2.60
CA PHE A 524 -15.92 10.40 2.13
C PHE A 524 -15.74 11.92 2.21
N GLY A 525 -14.59 12.39 2.73
CA GLY A 525 -14.33 13.81 2.93
C GLY A 525 -14.62 14.31 4.36
N LEU A 526 -14.83 15.62 4.49
CA LEU A 526 -15.13 16.30 5.75
C LEU A 526 -16.65 16.39 5.96
N ASP A 527 -17.13 16.09 7.17
CA ASP A 527 -18.55 16.25 7.49
C ASP A 527 -18.98 17.74 7.48
N ALA A 528 -20.29 18.00 7.55
CA ALA A 528 -20.83 19.36 7.49
C ALA A 528 -20.31 20.29 8.63
N LYS A 529 -20.09 19.75 9.84
CA LYS A 529 -19.57 20.52 10.98
C LYS A 529 -18.08 20.81 10.82
N GLN A 530 -17.31 19.84 10.34
CA GLN A 530 -15.89 19.97 10.03
C GLN A 530 -15.66 20.98 8.88
N THR A 531 -16.47 20.89 7.83
CA THR A 531 -16.50 21.84 6.71
C THR A 531 -16.78 23.26 7.20
N LYS A 532 -17.78 23.43 8.08
CA LYS A 532 -18.09 24.73 8.68
C LYS A 532 -16.92 25.24 9.53
N LEU A 533 -16.31 24.38 10.35
CA LEU A 533 -15.15 24.73 11.17
C LEU A 533 -14.00 25.28 10.31
N LEU A 534 -13.66 24.61 9.20
CA LEU A 534 -12.60 25.09 8.32
C LEU A 534 -12.90 26.48 7.72
N ARG A 535 -14.15 26.72 7.30
CA ARG A 535 -14.58 28.05 6.81
C ARG A 535 -14.46 29.12 7.90
N ASP A 536 -14.86 28.79 9.12
CA ASP A 536 -14.80 29.70 10.25
C ASP A 536 -13.35 30.03 10.66
N LEU A 537 -12.46 29.04 10.68
CA LEU A 537 -11.03 29.23 10.92
C LEU A 537 -10.39 30.13 9.86
N ASN A 538 -10.72 29.92 8.57
CA ASN A 538 -10.27 30.80 7.49
C ASN A 538 -10.80 32.23 7.64
N SER A 539 -12.04 32.41 8.09
CA SER A 539 -12.60 33.74 8.39
C SER A 539 -11.83 34.43 9.51
N ILE A 540 -11.50 33.71 10.59
CA ILE A 540 -10.69 34.25 11.71
C ILE A 540 -9.29 34.63 11.23
N ALA A 541 -8.62 33.75 10.50
CA ALA A 541 -7.26 33.97 10.03
C ALA A 541 -7.16 35.25 9.18
N ARG A 542 -8.06 35.41 8.19
CA ARG A 542 -8.14 36.60 7.34
C ARG A 542 -8.41 37.88 8.13
N LYS A 543 -9.41 37.87 9.03
CA LYS A 543 -9.75 39.05 9.85
C LYS A 543 -8.61 39.49 10.75
N ARG A 544 -7.77 38.55 11.20
CA ARG A 544 -6.65 38.81 12.09
C ARG A 544 -5.31 39.00 11.36
N ASN A 545 -5.28 38.81 10.05
CA ASN A 545 -4.07 38.79 9.23
C ASN A 545 -2.98 37.87 9.80
N ILE A 546 -3.36 36.61 10.07
CA ILE A 546 -2.44 35.56 10.54
C ILE A 546 -2.42 34.39 9.53
N PRO A 547 -1.32 33.63 9.45
CA PRO A 547 -1.22 32.53 8.50
C PRO A 547 -2.24 31.44 8.78
N LEU A 548 -2.80 30.88 7.70
CA LEU A 548 -3.57 29.64 7.74
C LEU A 548 -3.11 28.65 6.69
N VAL A 549 -2.74 27.45 7.12
CA VAL A 549 -2.31 26.36 6.24
C VAL A 549 -3.22 25.17 6.46
N VAL A 550 -3.75 24.61 5.38
CA VAL A 550 -4.47 23.33 5.40
C VAL A 550 -3.53 22.24 4.87
N VAL A 551 -3.47 21.13 5.57
CA VAL A 551 -2.69 19.95 5.17
C VAL A 551 -3.63 18.76 5.04
N SER A 552 -3.59 18.06 3.90
CA SER A 552 -4.24 16.76 3.74
C SER A 552 -3.25 15.61 3.98
N PHE A 553 -3.51 14.79 5.00
CA PHE A 553 -2.86 13.51 5.28
C PHE A 553 -3.76 12.36 4.80
N GLY A 554 -3.99 12.30 3.49
CA GLY A 554 -4.91 11.36 2.86
C GLY A 554 -5.45 11.95 1.56
N SER A 555 -6.77 11.96 1.40
CA SER A 555 -7.41 12.42 0.15
C SER A 555 -7.02 13.86 -0.22
N PRO A 556 -6.46 14.10 -1.42
CA PRO A 556 -6.11 15.46 -1.86
C PRO A 556 -7.36 16.32 -2.17
N TYR A 557 -8.54 15.71 -2.29
CA TYR A 557 -9.79 16.36 -2.68
C TYR A 557 -10.45 17.20 -1.58
N ILE A 558 -9.95 17.17 -0.33
CA ILE A 558 -10.56 17.90 0.80
C ILE A 558 -10.62 19.43 0.62
N ILE A 559 -9.88 19.97 -0.36
CA ILE A 559 -9.88 21.39 -0.69
C ILE A 559 -11.09 21.79 -1.55
N MET A 560 -11.79 20.84 -2.19
CA MET A 560 -12.98 21.11 -2.98
C MET A 560 -14.04 21.81 -2.11
N GLY A 561 -14.54 22.95 -2.59
CA GLY A 561 -15.46 23.81 -1.82
C GLY A 561 -14.76 24.74 -0.80
N HIS A 562 -13.43 24.77 -0.79
CA HIS A 562 -12.59 25.59 0.09
C HIS A 562 -11.52 26.41 -0.67
N SER A 563 -11.79 26.80 -1.92
CA SER A 563 -10.92 27.61 -2.81
C SER A 563 -10.31 28.90 -2.22
N LYS A 564 -10.86 29.40 -1.11
CA LYS A 564 -10.39 30.62 -0.42
C LYS A 564 -9.34 30.36 0.66
N VAL A 565 -8.92 29.12 0.89
CA VAL A 565 -7.79 28.80 1.79
C VAL A 565 -6.49 29.36 1.18
N PRO A 566 -5.64 30.07 1.94
CA PRO A 566 -4.47 30.74 1.38
C PRO A 566 -3.29 29.79 1.12
N ALA A 567 -3.12 28.73 1.94
CA ALA A 567 -2.10 27.71 1.69
C ALA A 567 -2.62 26.27 1.86
N TYR A 568 -2.24 25.39 0.94
CA TYR A 568 -2.70 23.99 0.90
C TYR A 568 -1.58 23.02 0.52
N LEU A 569 -1.35 22.02 1.37
CA LEU A 569 -0.38 20.93 1.21
C LEU A 569 -1.08 19.58 1.11
N CYS A 570 -0.62 18.72 0.20
CA CYS A 570 -1.04 17.32 0.11
C CYS A 570 0.12 16.41 0.50
N ALA A 571 -0.13 15.52 1.47
CA ALA A 571 0.80 14.49 1.92
C ALA A 571 0.40 13.08 1.45
N TYR A 572 -0.82 12.92 0.90
CA TYR A 572 -1.37 11.69 0.31
C TYR A 572 -1.47 10.46 1.22
N SER A 573 -0.89 10.52 2.41
CA SER A 573 -0.86 9.43 3.38
C SER A 573 -0.73 10.01 4.78
N SER A 574 -1.21 9.26 5.76
CA SER A 574 -0.99 9.53 7.17
C SER A 574 0.24 8.83 7.73
N ALA A 575 1.07 8.19 6.90
CA ALA A 575 2.29 7.52 7.33
C ALA A 575 3.18 8.46 8.16
N ASP A 576 3.88 7.90 9.13
CA ASP A 576 4.73 8.68 10.04
C ASP A 576 5.82 9.48 9.30
N ALA A 577 6.36 8.93 8.21
CA ALA A 577 7.29 9.61 7.32
C ALA A 577 6.69 10.88 6.69
N ALA A 578 5.46 10.80 6.16
CA ALA A 578 4.75 11.93 5.55
C ALA A 578 4.39 13.00 6.59
N GLN A 579 3.96 12.59 7.79
CA GLN A 579 3.75 13.48 8.93
C GLN A 579 5.02 14.27 9.29
N MET A 580 6.18 13.60 9.31
CA MET A 580 7.46 14.25 9.57
C MET A 580 7.83 15.23 8.44
N SER A 581 7.72 14.83 7.17
CA SER A 581 8.03 15.69 6.01
C SER A 581 7.21 16.97 5.99
N VAL A 582 5.90 16.89 6.28
CA VAL A 582 5.06 18.09 6.40
C VAL A 582 5.58 18.99 7.52
N ALA A 583 5.92 18.46 8.69
CA ALA A 583 6.44 19.29 9.79
C ALA A 583 7.75 20.00 9.41
N LYS A 584 8.66 19.30 8.69
CA LYS A 584 9.89 19.89 8.13
C LYS A 584 9.57 21.05 7.18
N ILE A 585 8.62 20.86 6.26
CA ILE A 585 8.19 21.88 5.27
C ILE A 585 7.53 23.07 5.96
N LEU A 586 6.63 22.83 6.91
CA LEU A 586 5.98 23.91 7.66
C LEU A 586 7.01 24.79 8.38
N TYR A 587 8.11 24.20 8.88
CA TYR A 587 9.20 24.92 9.53
C TYR A 587 10.22 25.54 8.54
N GLY A 588 10.31 25.00 7.32
CA GLY A 588 11.25 25.43 6.30
C GLY A 588 12.59 24.71 6.33
N GLU A 589 12.66 23.49 6.89
CA GLU A 589 13.88 22.66 6.87
C GLU A 589 14.14 22.05 5.49
N ILE A 590 13.06 21.77 4.75
CA ILE A 590 13.09 21.28 3.36
C ILE A 590 12.06 22.05 2.52
N GLU A 591 12.27 22.11 1.22
CA GLU A 591 11.28 22.66 0.27
C GLU A 591 10.32 21.55 -0.21
N PRO A 592 9.04 21.87 -0.46
CA PRO A 592 8.12 20.95 -1.10
C PRO A 592 8.54 20.71 -2.56
N GLN A 593 8.51 19.45 -2.98
CA GLN A 593 8.97 19.01 -4.30
C GLN A 593 7.92 18.17 -5.04
N GLY A 594 6.83 17.79 -4.37
CA GLY A 594 5.78 16.96 -4.95
C GLY A 594 5.01 17.70 -6.02
N ARG A 595 4.50 16.94 -6.98
CA ARG A 595 3.58 17.38 -8.03
C ARG A 595 2.31 16.54 -7.97
N LEU A 596 1.18 17.15 -8.29
CA LEU A 596 -0.11 16.50 -8.23
C LEU A 596 -0.20 15.38 -9.29
N PRO A 597 -0.39 14.10 -8.90
CA PRO A 597 -0.56 13.01 -9.84
C PRO A 597 -2.00 12.85 -10.30
N ILE A 598 -2.89 13.80 -9.97
CA ILE A 598 -4.32 13.81 -10.30
C ILE A 598 -4.75 15.24 -10.60
N THR A 599 -5.97 15.43 -11.08
CA THR A 599 -6.64 16.72 -11.19
C THR A 599 -7.56 16.85 -9.97
N ILE A 600 -7.58 18.02 -9.32
CA ILE A 600 -8.60 18.37 -8.32
C ILE A 600 -9.62 19.28 -9.02
N PRO A 601 -10.81 18.77 -9.38
CA PRO A 601 -11.74 19.49 -10.24
C PRO A 601 -12.08 20.89 -9.73
N GLY A 602 -11.92 21.88 -10.61
CA GLY A 602 -12.20 23.29 -10.31
C GLY A 602 -11.18 23.98 -9.40
N GLU A 603 -10.11 23.31 -8.98
CA GLU A 603 -9.10 23.86 -8.07
C GLU A 603 -7.67 23.78 -8.63
N PHE A 604 -7.21 22.60 -9.10
CA PHE A 604 -5.83 22.37 -9.54
C PHE A 604 -5.75 21.30 -10.63
N GLU A 605 -4.85 21.49 -11.60
CA GLU A 605 -4.64 20.56 -12.72
C GLU A 605 -3.57 19.49 -12.41
N PHE A 606 -3.62 18.38 -13.16
CA PHE A 606 -2.56 17.37 -13.16
C PHE A 606 -1.16 18.00 -13.36
N GLY A 607 -0.19 17.56 -12.56
CA GLY A 607 1.20 18.01 -12.60
C GLY A 607 1.49 19.32 -11.86
N GLU A 608 0.48 19.96 -11.28
CA GLU A 608 0.70 21.17 -10.48
C GLU A 608 1.43 20.89 -9.16
N GLY A 609 2.33 21.79 -8.80
CA GLY A 609 3.09 21.79 -7.57
C GLY A 609 3.98 23.01 -7.53
N MET A 610 4.32 23.49 -6.34
CA MET A 610 5.22 24.63 -6.18
C MET A 610 6.22 24.42 -5.05
N SER A 611 7.38 25.04 -5.19
CA SER A 611 8.34 25.25 -4.10
C SER A 611 7.99 26.54 -3.34
N PHE A 612 8.79 26.92 -2.34
CA PHE A 612 8.67 28.25 -1.74
C PHE A 612 9.07 29.38 -2.69
N ARG A 613 9.78 29.05 -3.78
CA ARG A 613 10.36 30.02 -4.73
C ARG A 613 9.54 30.19 -6.01
N GLY A 614 8.54 29.33 -6.23
CA GLY A 614 7.70 29.37 -7.43
C GLY A 614 7.22 28.00 -7.86
N GLU A 615 6.50 27.97 -8.97
CA GLU A 615 5.95 26.75 -9.57
C GLU A 615 7.06 25.76 -9.97
N LEU A 616 6.77 24.48 -9.79
CA LEU A 616 7.61 23.40 -10.29
C LEU A 616 7.31 23.20 -11.78
N PRO A 617 8.30 22.74 -12.58
CA PRO A 617 8.05 22.41 -13.98
C PRO A 617 6.92 21.39 -14.11
N LYS A 618 5.93 21.68 -14.96
CA LYS A 618 4.80 20.78 -15.27
C LYS A 618 5.18 19.67 -16.25
N GLU A 619 6.31 19.81 -16.95
CA GLU A 619 6.80 18.81 -17.89
C GLU A 619 7.43 17.64 -17.14
N PHE A 620 6.73 16.51 -17.16
CA PHE A 620 7.34 15.21 -16.89
C PHE A 620 8.17 14.85 -18.12
N LYS A 621 9.49 14.94 -18.02
CA LYS A 621 10.31 14.15 -18.93
C LYS A 621 10.21 12.72 -18.44
N PHE A 622 9.33 11.96 -19.09
CA PHE A 622 9.46 10.52 -19.14
C PHE A 622 10.87 10.27 -19.67
N VAL A 623 11.83 10.08 -18.78
CA VAL A 623 12.83 9.08 -19.07
C VAL A 623 12.01 7.83 -18.93
N ASP A 624 11.40 7.39 -20.04
CA ASP A 624 11.32 5.96 -20.24
C ASP A 624 12.75 5.55 -19.94
N TYR A 625 12.95 4.88 -18.80
CA TYR A 625 14.00 3.91 -18.75
C TYR A 625 13.59 2.91 -19.83
N GLU A 626 13.82 3.31 -21.08
CA GLU A 626 13.81 2.44 -22.22
C GLU A 626 14.93 1.50 -21.87
N PHE A 627 14.50 0.41 -21.25
CA PHE A 627 15.13 -0.87 -21.32
C PHE A 627 15.18 -1.29 -22.80
N SER A 628 15.78 -0.48 -23.68
CA SER A 628 15.94 -0.72 -25.11
C SER A 628 17.26 -1.47 -25.38
N PRO A 629 17.34 -2.35 -26.40
CA PRO A 629 18.44 -3.29 -26.57
C PRO A 629 19.64 -2.76 -27.37
N GLU A 630 19.65 -1.50 -27.82
CA GLU A 630 20.56 -1.10 -28.88
C GLU A 630 21.75 -0.27 -28.39
N THR A 631 22.88 -0.96 -28.17
CA THR A 631 24.25 -0.58 -28.62
C THR A 631 25.27 -1.62 -28.11
N ALA A 632 25.07 -2.88 -28.47
CA ALA A 632 26.11 -3.91 -28.37
C ALA A 632 26.59 -4.29 -29.78
N ASN A 633 27.05 -3.30 -30.55
CA ASN A 633 27.85 -3.51 -31.75
C ASN A 633 28.90 -2.39 -31.82
N GLY A 634 29.85 -2.45 -30.89
CA GLY A 634 31.14 -1.77 -30.99
C GLY A 634 32.16 -2.78 -31.51
N ASN A 635 32.58 -2.59 -32.76
CA ASN A 635 33.55 -3.40 -33.50
C ASN A 635 34.77 -3.81 -32.67
N ALA A 636 34.95 -5.12 -32.51
CA ALA A 636 36.27 -5.70 -32.27
C ALA A 636 37.00 -5.79 -33.62
N THR A 637 37.73 -4.74 -34.00
CA THR A 637 38.82 -4.89 -34.97
C THR A 637 39.97 -5.60 -34.27
N THR A 638 40.21 -6.84 -34.67
CA THR A 638 41.49 -7.53 -34.46
C THR A 638 42.25 -7.52 -35.78
N ASN A 639 43.58 -7.49 -35.64
CA ASN A 639 44.62 -7.47 -36.70
C ASN A 639 44.34 -8.33 -37.92
#